data_AF-A0A4R1NC18-F1
#
_entry.id   AF-A0A4R1NC18-F1
#
_cell.length_a   1.000
_cell.length_b   1.000
_cell.length_c   1.000
_cell.angle_alpha   90.00
_cell.angle_beta   90.00
_cell.angle_gamma   90.00
#
_symmetry.space_group_name_H-M   'P 1'
#
loop_
_entity.id
_entity.type
_entity.pdbx_description
1 polymer ?
#
loop_
_entity_poly.entity_id
_entity_poly.type
_entity_poly.pdbx_seq_one_letter_code
_entity_poly.pdbx_strand_id
1 'polypeptide(L)'
;MSGFPGHEVITALVSGRYADPFSILGMHLTSEGLEIRALLPDASAVTLIESKTGRKITELNCEDDRGFFSVLLSRRKKPFRYQFAVTWHEHTYIIEDPYRFGPLLQDIDSWLLAEGTHLRPYERLGAHPDVLDGVEGMRFAVWAPNAQRVSVVGQFNFWDGRRHPMRQRRENGIWELFLPAVTIGQLYKYEIIDCNGETRLKADPYAFEAQMRPETASVTRGIPAIADGDPARNAANGRHQPISIYEVHLGSWRRHVENNYWLSYGELAQQLVDYVKYMGFTHLELLPINEHPFDGSWGYQPLGIYAPTRRFGTPEDFRLFIDAAHQAGINVLLDWVPGHFPGDEFGLAKFDGTSLYEYADPREGLHQDWNTLIYNYGRNEVRNYLAGNALFWLERYGIDGLRVDAVASMIYRDYSRPAGQWVPNHYGGNENLEAIAFLRYTNHTVGTQRDGAITVAEESTSFSGVTAPPDSGGLGFHYKWNMGWMNDTLRYMQLDPVHRKYHHHQMTFSMVYAYSENFVLPLSHDEVVHGKQSILNRMPGDVWQKFANLRAYYGFMWGHPGKKLLFMGNEFAQWKEWNHDVSLDWHLLDDTDSMHSGVQRLVRDLNQCYRQHSPLYDLDYRYDGFEWLVADDAENSVFAFLRRDSHGNEMIVVSNFTPVPRLGYRIGIPTPGRWREVLNTDSQYYNGSNMGNSGELHSEQVPSHHREHSLLLTVPPLATIFLAREA
;
A
#
# COMPACT_ATOMS: atom_id res chain seq x y z
N MET A 1 23.35 17.09 41.37
CA MET A 1 23.40 16.14 42.50
C MET A 1 21.95 15.91 42.93
N SER A 2 21.39 14.74 42.66
CA SER A 2 20.01 14.42 43.05
C SER A 2 19.96 14.14 44.55
N GLY A 3 19.12 14.88 45.28
CA GLY A 3 18.76 14.54 46.65
C GLY A 3 17.78 13.36 46.67
N PHE A 4 17.50 12.85 47.86
CA PHE A 4 16.43 11.87 48.07
C PHE A 4 15.06 12.50 47.71
N PRO A 5 14.16 11.81 47.00
CA PRO A 5 12.87 12.38 46.60
C PRO A 5 11.98 12.66 47.82
N GLY A 6 11.27 13.79 47.78
CA GLY A 6 10.25 14.10 48.78
C GLY A 6 9.01 13.19 48.66
N HIS A 7 8.22 13.10 49.72
CA HIS A 7 7.03 12.22 49.79
C HIS A 7 6.00 12.48 48.67
N GLU A 8 5.83 13.73 48.24
CA GLU A 8 4.95 14.08 47.11
C GLU A 8 5.44 13.50 45.78
N VAL A 9 6.76 13.48 45.55
CA VAL A 9 7.37 12.90 44.35
C VAL A 9 7.22 11.39 44.36
N ILE A 10 7.44 10.74 45.51
CA ILE A 10 7.23 9.30 45.67
C ILE A 10 5.76 8.95 45.40
N THR A 11 4.83 9.74 45.95
CA THR A 11 3.38 9.54 45.71
C THR A 11 3.00 9.72 44.24
N ALA A 12 3.56 10.72 43.55
CA ALA A 12 3.34 10.90 42.11
C ALA A 12 3.91 9.73 41.30
N LEU A 13 5.07 9.20 41.67
CA LEU A 13 5.71 8.07 41.00
C LEU A 13 4.90 6.78 41.19
N VAL A 14 4.56 6.45 42.43
CA VAL A 14 3.76 5.27 42.80
C VAL A 14 2.36 5.30 42.16
N SER A 15 1.74 6.48 42.07
CA SER A 15 0.44 6.64 41.40
C SER A 15 0.53 6.64 39.87
N GLY A 16 1.73 6.48 39.30
CA GLY A 16 1.93 6.47 37.86
C GLY A 16 1.67 7.82 37.22
N ARG A 17 1.96 8.93 37.90
CA ARG A 17 1.77 10.32 37.43
C ARG A 17 3.05 11.14 37.36
N TYR A 18 4.21 10.52 37.58
CA TYR A 18 5.50 11.20 37.48
C TYR A 18 6.08 11.10 36.06
N ALA A 19 6.46 12.24 35.49
CA ALA A 19 6.86 12.36 34.09
C ALA A 19 8.31 11.93 33.78
N ASP A 20 9.21 11.99 34.77
CA ASP A 20 10.65 11.73 34.56
C ASP A 20 11.15 10.58 35.47
N PRO A 21 10.69 9.34 35.27
CA PRO A 21 11.04 8.23 36.16
C PRO A 21 12.55 8.00 36.27
N PHE A 22 13.33 8.30 35.23
CA PHE A 22 14.80 8.13 35.22
C PHE A 22 15.54 9.13 36.11
N SER A 23 14.93 10.27 36.44
CA SER A 23 15.49 11.19 37.45
C SER A 23 15.44 10.63 38.88
N ILE A 24 14.60 9.61 39.12
CA ILE A 24 14.37 9.01 40.44
C ILE A 24 14.84 7.56 40.50
N LEU A 25 14.41 6.72 39.57
CA LEU A 25 14.66 5.29 39.52
C LEU A 25 16.04 4.95 38.96
N GLY A 26 16.52 3.75 39.24
CA GLY A 26 17.82 3.27 38.79
C GLY A 26 18.95 3.70 39.73
N MET A 27 20.17 3.75 39.20
CA MET A 27 21.39 4.08 39.94
C MET A 27 21.76 5.56 39.78
N HIS A 28 21.92 6.24 40.92
CA HIS A 28 22.25 7.66 41.01
C HIS A 28 23.55 7.89 41.78
N LEU A 29 24.41 8.77 41.27
CA LEU A 29 25.60 9.22 42.00
C LEU A 29 25.24 10.44 42.86
N THR A 30 25.35 10.28 44.18
CA THR A 30 25.11 11.34 45.17
C THR A 30 26.42 11.77 45.82
N SER A 31 26.38 12.81 46.66
CA SER A 31 27.53 13.22 47.47
C SER A 31 27.97 12.15 48.48
N GLU A 32 27.05 11.26 48.87
CA GLU A 32 27.27 10.25 49.91
C GLU A 32 27.63 8.87 49.37
N GLY A 33 27.40 8.60 48.07
CA GLY A 33 27.72 7.33 47.43
C GLY A 33 26.86 7.07 46.19
N LEU A 34 26.73 5.80 45.82
CA LEU A 34 25.74 5.38 44.83
C LEU A 34 24.44 5.02 45.52
N GLU A 35 23.34 5.61 45.08
CA GLU A 35 22.00 5.31 45.54
C GLU A 35 21.25 4.56 44.44
N ILE A 36 20.57 3.47 44.80
CA ILE A 36 19.76 2.68 43.86
C ILE A 36 18.31 2.74 44.33
N ARG A 37 17.40 3.08 43.43
CA ARG A 37 15.97 3.23 43.72
C ARG A 37 15.13 2.42 42.75
N ALA A 38 14.10 1.74 43.24
CA ALA A 38 13.24 0.88 42.44
C ALA A 38 11.77 1.10 42.80
N LEU A 39 10.91 1.11 41.79
CA LEU A 39 9.46 1.01 41.96
C LEU A 39 9.04 -0.40 41.53
N LEU A 40 8.68 -1.22 42.50
CA LEU A 40 8.26 -2.61 42.34
C LEU A 40 6.94 -2.81 43.08
N PRO A 41 5.80 -2.45 42.46
CA PRO A 41 4.49 -2.60 43.09
C PRO A 41 4.26 -4.04 43.57
N ASP A 42 3.61 -4.18 44.71
CA ASP A 42 3.25 -5.45 45.35
C ASP A 42 4.43 -6.30 45.87
N ALA A 43 5.68 -5.83 45.76
CA ALA A 43 6.85 -6.55 46.27
C ALA A 43 6.93 -6.44 47.79
N SER A 44 7.26 -7.54 48.47
CA SER A 44 7.43 -7.59 49.93
C SER A 44 8.88 -7.42 50.38
N ALA A 45 9.84 -7.78 49.52
CA ALA A 45 11.27 -7.63 49.78
C ALA A 45 12.05 -7.49 48.47
N VAL A 46 13.15 -6.72 48.51
CA VAL A 46 14.03 -6.49 47.36
C VAL A 46 15.48 -6.58 47.79
N THR A 47 16.22 -7.54 47.25
CA THR A 47 17.66 -7.68 47.50
C THR A 47 18.46 -7.27 46.27
N LEU A 48 19.46 -6.42 46.47
CA LEU A 48 20.43 -6.05 45.44
C LEU A 48 21.47 -7.16 45.25
N ILE A 49 21.66 -7.60 44.01
CA ILE A 49 22.59 -8.67 43.63
C ILE A 49 23.59 -8.15 42.60
N GLU A 50 24.85 -8.58 42.70
CA GLU A 50 25.86 -8.31 41.67
C GLU A 50 25.69 -9.25 40.47
N SER A 51 25.41 -8.70 39.28
CA SER A 51 24.99 -9.51 38.11
C SER A 51 26.01 -10.58 37.69
N LYS A 52 27.32 -10.35 37.90
CA LYS A 52 28.37 -11.29 37.48
C LYS A 52 28.54 -12.48 38.42
N THR A 53 28.37 -12.27 39.71
CA THR A 53 28.71 -13.27 40.73
C THR A 53 27.48 -13.90 41.39
N GLY A 54 26.30 -13.31 41.19
CA GLY A 54 25.09 -13.69 41.91
C GLY A 54 25.15 -13.38 43.41
N ARG A 55 26.20 -12.67 43.85
CA ARG A 55 26.39 -12.35 45.26
C ARG A 55 25.38 -11.32 45.72
N LYS A 56 24.64 -11.63 46.78
CA LYS A 56 23.81 -10.67 47.51
C LYS A 56 24.69 -9.55 48.07
N ILE A 57 24.40 -8.31 47.68
CA ILE A 57 25.10 -7.12 48.15
C ILE A 57 24.45 -6.66 49.46
N THR A 58 23.15 -6.37 49.41
CA THR A 58 22.35 -5.86 50.55
C THR A 58 20.86 -5.88 50.20
N GLU A 59 20.01 -5.74 51.20
CA GLU A 59 18.56 -5.57 51.03
C GLU A 59 18.24 -4.08 50.88
N LEU A 60 17.26 -3.74 50.03
CA LEU A 60 16.78 -2.37 49.91
C LEU A 60 15.80 -2.05 51.03
N ASN A 61 15.83 -0.81 51.52
CA ASN A 61 14.84 -0.30 52.45
C ASN A 61 13.52 -0.10 51.71
N CYS A 62 12.40 -0.51 52.33
CA CYS A 62 11.07 -0.15 51.89
C CYS A 62 10.76 1.27 52.40
N GLU A 63 10.76 2.23 51.49
CA GLU A 63 10.54 3.65 51.79
C GLU A 63 9.06 4.03 51.67
N ASP A 64 8.30 3.26 50.88
CA ASP A 64 6.84 3.35 50.76
C ASP A 64 6.28 1.95 50.49
N ASP A 65 5.30 1.52 51.29
CA ASP A 65 4.71 0.17 51.27
C ASP A 65 3.96 -0.15 49.96
N ARG A 66 3.68 0.88 49.15
CA ARG A 66 3.12 0.74 47.80
C ARG A 66 4.17 0.31 46.76
N GLY A 67 5.41 0.02 47.19
CA GLY A 67 6.44 -0.64 46.40
C GLY A 67 7.63 0.24 46.02
N PHE A 68 7.91 1.32 46.75
CA PHE A 68 9.10 2.14 46.50
C PHE A 68 10.24 1.73 47.44
N PHE A 69 11.37 1.34 46.85
CA PHE A 69 12.53 0.81 47.55
C PHE A 69 13.79 1.64 47.26
N SER A 70 14.67 1.78 48.24
CA SER A 70 15.94 2.47 48.06
C SER A 70 17.11 1.82 48.81
N VAL A 71 18.33 2.04 48.35
CA VAL A 71 19.54 1.75 49.14
C VAL A 71 20.69 2.68 48.80
N LEU A 72 21.39 3.18 49.82
CA LEU A 72 22.61 3.98 49.69
C LEU A 72 23.86 3.13 49.93
N LEU A 73 24.70 2.98 48.90
CA LEU A 73 25.97 2.28 48.93
C LEU A 73 27.12 3.27 49.14
N SER A 74 27.30 3.76 50.37
CA SER A 74 28.27 4.82 50.70
C SER A 74 29.73 4.52 50.33
N ARG A 75 30.10 3.24 50.26
CA ARG A 75 31.45 2.78 49.88
C ARG A 75 31.67 2.62 48.38
N ARG A 76 30.62 2.68 47.55
CA ARG A 76 30.73 2.57 46.09
C ARG A 76 30.51 3.92 45.44
N LYS A 77 31.44 4.31 44.55
CA LYS A 77 31.39 5.58 43.80
C LYS A 77 31.43 5.40 42.27
N LYS A 78 31.65 4.17 41.80
CA LYS A 78 31.70 3.83 40.37
C LYS A 78 30.50 2.99 39.99
N PRO A 79 29.75 3.34 38.93
CA PRO A 79 28.64 2.53 38.44
C PRO A 79 29.06 1.08 38.19
N PHE A 80 28.12 0.16 38.43
CA PHE A 80 28.34 -1.27 38.27
C PHE A 80 27.04 -1.97 37.86
N ARG A 81 27.14 -3.19 37.34
CA ARG A 81 25.97 -3.98 36.93
C ARG A 81 25.36 -4.72 38.12
N TYR A 82 24.05 -4.60 38.28
CA TYR A 82 23.29 -5.23 39.34
C TYR A 82 21.96 -5.80 38.81
N GLN A 83 21.37 -6.66 39.62
CA GLN A 83 20.03 -7.22 39.47
C GLN A 83 19.29 -7.09 40.80
N PHE A 84 17.97 -7.23 40.77
CA PHE A 84 17.15 -7.36 41.95
C PHE A 84 16.68 -8.80 42.11
N ALA A 85 16.83 -9.38 43.30
CA ALA A 85 15.98 -10.49 43.73
C ALA A 85 14.75 -9.90 44.40
N VAL A 86 13.61 -9.98 43.73
CA VAL A 86 12.34 -9.39 44.16
C VAL A 86 11.42 -10.50 44.63
N THR A 87 10.89 -10.37 45.84
CA THR A 87 9.90 -11.29 46.39
C THR A 87 8.50 -10.72 46.20
N TRP A 88 7.68 -11.38 45.38
CA TRP A 88 6.24 -11.15 45.29
C TRP A 88 5.52 -12.35 45.91
N HIS A 89 4.70 -12.09 46.92
CA HIS A 89 4.09 -13.14 47.74
C HIS A 89 5.14 -14.15 48.28
N GLU A 90 5.07 -15.42 47.89
CA GLU A 90 5.98 -16.49 48.33
C GLU A 90 7.10 -16.78 47.34
N HIS A 91 7.15 -16.07 46.21
CA HIS A 91 8.09 -16.35 45.11
C HIS A 91 9.11 -15.24 44.94
N THR A 92 10.38 -15.62 44.75
CA THR A 92 11.48 -14.68 44.49
C THR A 92 11.96 -14.83 43.05
N TYR A 93 12.04 -13.71 42.33
CA TYR A 93 12.48 -13.64 40.95
C TYR A 93 13.71 -12.75 40.84
N ILE A 94 14.67 -13.14 40.00
CA ILE A 94 15.82 -12.30 39.66
C ILE A 94 15.44 -11.51 38.42
N ILE A 95 15.48 -10.18 38.50
CA ILE A 95 15.15 -9.28 37.41
C ILE A 95 16.27 -8.26 37.19
N GLU A 96 16.42 -7.81 35.95
CA GLU A 96 17.22 -6.63 35.61
C GLU A 96 16.42 -5.36 35.89
N ASP A 97 17.12 -4.27 36.24
CA ASP A 97 16.50 -2.96 36.43
C ASP A 97 16.41 -2.22 35.07
N PRO A 98 15.20 -1.93 34.55
CA PRO A 98 15.04 -1.17 33.31
C PRO A 98 15.63 0.25 33.37
N TYR A 99 15.70 0.85 34.57
CA TYR A 99 16.11 2.24 34.75
C TYR A 99 17.62 2.41 34.94
N ARG A 100 18.39 1.31 34.89
CA ARG A 100 19.86 1.40 34.85
C ARG A 100 20.41 1.73 33.47
N PHE A 101 19.60 1.59 32.41
CA PHE A 101 20.01 1.79 31.03
C PHE A 101 19.89 3.26 30.61
N GLY A 102 20.96 3.79 29.99
CA GLY A 102 21.04 5.18 29.54
C GLY A 102 20.13 5.50 28.34
N PRO A 103 20.22 6.73 27.81
CA PRO A 103 19.59 7.15 26.55
C PRO A 103 19.76 6.14 25.41
N LEU A 104 18.68 5.83 24.69
CA LEU A 104 18.66 4.78 23.64
C LEU A 104 18.82 5.37 22.24
N LEU A 105 18.13 6.48 21.97
CA LEU A 105 18.31 7.24 20.73
C LEU A 105 19.62 8.03 20.76
N GLN A 106 20.41 7.88 19.70
CA GLN A 106 21.62 8.68 19.49
C GLN A 106 21.26 10.09 19.02
N ASP A 107 22.18 11.04 19.22
CA ASP A 107 21.93 12.46 18.94
C ASP A 107 21.59 12.72 17.46
N ILE A 108 22.22 12.02 16.52
CA ILE A 108 21.94 12.17 15.09
C ILE A 108 20.55 11.65 14.71
N ASP A 109 20.14 10.51 15.24
CA ASP A 109 18.81 9.96 15.01
C ASP A 109 17.75 10.92 15.57
N SER A 110 17.99 11.44 16.78
CA SER A 110 17.13 12.42 17.44
C SER A 110 16.95 13.69 16.59
N TRP A 111 18.04 14.22 16.04
CA TRP A 111 18.01 15.41 15.18
C TRP A 111 17.25 15.16 13.87
N LEU A 112 17.55 14.07 13.16
CA LEU A 112 16.89 13.72 11.90
C LEU A 112 15.37 13.46 12.08
N LEU A 113 14.98 12.85 13.19
CA LEU A 113 13.58 12.61 13.52
C LEU A 113 12.83 13.92 13.79
N ALA A 114 13.45 14.85 14.51
CA ALA A 114 12.87 16.18 14.78
C ALA A 114 12.74 17.04 13.50
N GLU A 115 13.69 16.95 12.58
CA GLU A 115 13.61 17.63 11.28
C GLU A 115 12.64 16.96 10.30
N GLY A 116 12.24 15.71 10.57
CA GLY A 116 11.39 14.91 9.68
C GLY A 116 12.10 14.49 8.38
N THR A 117 13.42 14.27 8.46
CA THR A 117 14.30 13.91 7.35
C THR A 117 14.96 12.54 7.55
N HIS A 118 14.64 11.84 8.63
CA HIS A 118 15.16 10.50 8.89
C HIS A 118 14.58 9.51 7.88
N LEU A 119 15.36 9.01 6.91
CA LEU A 119 14.82 8.14 5.86
C LEU A 119 14.13 6.86 6.37
N ARG A 120 14.64 6.32 7.49
CA ARG A 120 14.19 5.02 8.05
C ARG A 120 13.71 5.16 9.50
N PRO A 121 12.71 6.00 9.80
CA PRO A 121 12.34 6.31 11.19
C PRO A 121 11.89 5.05 11.95
N TYR A 122 11.36 4.07 11.23
CA TYR A 122 10.98 2.75 11.72
C TYR A 122 12.15 1.92 12.29
N GLU A 123 13.42 2.22 12.00
CA GLU A 123 14.55 1.54 12.66
C GLU A 123 14.74 2.00 14.11
N ARG A 124 14.15 3.15 14.45
CA ARG A 124 14.31 3.82 15.75
C ARG A 124 13.00 3.87 16.52
N LEU A 125 11.88 4.12 15.88
CA LEU A 125 10.55 4.09 16.50
C LEU A 125 9.96 2.67 16.45
N GLY A 126 9.05 2.37 17.38
CA GLY A 126 8.45 1.05 17.54
C GLY A 126 9.14 0.18 18.60
N ALA A 127 8.89 -1.13 18.53
CA ALA A 127 9.53 -2.14 19.36
C ALA A 127 10.64 -2.87 18.60
N HIS A 128 11.85 -2.93 19.16
CA HIS A 128 13.02 -3.55 18.55
C HIS A 128 13.74 -4.48 19.52
N PRO A 129 13.95 -5.78 19.19
CA PRO A 129 14.79 -6.65 19.99
C PRO A 129 16.22 -6.09 20.01
N ASP A 130 16.83 -6.02 21.19
CA ASP A 130 18.14 -5.39 21.38
C ASP A 130 18.92 -6.06 22.52
N VAL A 131 20.23 -5.85 22.54
CA VAL A 131 21.14 -6.35 23.57
C VAL A 131 21.96 -5.22 24.15
N LEU A 132 21.59 -4.75 25.34
CA LEU A 132 22.29 -3.67 26.03
C LEU A 132 23.08 -4.22 27.21
N ASP A 133 24.37 -3.88 27.30
CA ASP A 133 25.26 -4.39 28.35
C ASP A 133 25.32 -5.93 28.43
N GLY A 134 25.02 -6.65 27.36
CA GLY A 134 24.92 -8.12 27.34
C GLY A 134 23.62 -8.67 27.94
N VAL A 135 22.60 -7.82 28.12
CA VAL A 135 21.24 -8.21 28.54
C VAL A 135 20.32 -8.12 27.33
N GLU A 136 19.65 -9.22 27.02
CA GLU A 136 18.64 -9.28 25.97
C GLU A 136 17.32 -8.65 26.44
N GLY A 137 16.65 -7.95 25.53
CA GLY A 137 15.36 -7.34 25.81
C GLY A 137 14.78 -6.65 24.58
N MET A 138 13.86 -5.73 24.83
CA MET A 138 13.15 -4.98 23.80
C MET A 138 13.28 -3.48 24.06
N ARG A 139 13.71 -2.74 23.05
CA ARG A 139 13.70 -1.28 23.02
C ARG A 139 12.37 -0.80 22.46
N PHE A 140 11.69 0.06 23.19
CA PHE A 140 10.46 0.72 22.78
C PHE A 140 10.71 2.21 22.58
N ALA A 141 10.16 2.79 21.52
CA ALA A 141 10.18 4.23 21.30
C ALA A 141 8.92 4.73 20.58
N VAL A 142 8.29 5.77 21.12
CA VAL A 142 7.04 6.33 20.58
C VAL A 142 7.01 7.85 20.67
N TRP A 143 6.52 8.50 19.61
CA TRP A 143 6.38 9.95 19.57
C TRP A 143 5.05 10.38 20.20
N ALA A 144 5.12 11.12 21.31
CA ALA A 144 3.97 11.63 22.05
C ALA A 144 4.37 12.91 22.83
N PRO A 145 4.68 14.01 22.11
CA PRO A 145 5.35 15.18 22.68
C PRO A 145 4.56 15.86 23.81
N ASN A 146 3.23 15.83 23.75
CA ASN A 146 2.38 16.53 24.71
C ASN A 146 1.89 15.64 25.86
N ALA A 147 2.23 14.35 25.84
CA ALA A 147 1.85 13.44 26.91
C ALA A 147 2.48 13.87 28.24
N GLN A 148 1.73 13.73 29.32
CA GLN A 148 2.26 13.91 30.68
C GLN A 148 3.09 12.69 31.11
N ARG A 149 2.73 11.50 30.62
CA ARG A 149 3.46 10.25 30.83
C ARG A 149 3.14 9.25 29.73
N VAL A 150 4.13 8.44 29.35
CA VAL A 150 3.92 7.20 28.59
C VAL A 150 4.50 6.01 29.35
N SER A 151 3.79 4.88 29.36
CA SER A 151 4.31 3.59 29.81
C SER A 151 4.11 2.53 28.74
N VAL A 152 5.01 1.55 28.70
CA VAL A 152 4.79 0.33 27.93
C VAL A 152 3.99 -0.65 28.79
N VAL A 153 2.87 -1.14 28.28
CA VAL A 153 2.00 -2.11 28.96
C VAL A 153 1.81 -3.35 28.08
N GLY A 154 1.74 -4.52 28.70
CA GLY A 154 1.62 -5.78 27.97
C GLY A 154 1.55 -6.99 28.88
N GLN A 155 1.67 -8.18 28.29
CA GLN A 155 1.63 -9.44 29.04
C GLN A 155 2.70 -9.52 30.14
N PHE A 156 3.89 -8.99 29.89
CA PHE A 156 5.05 -9.01 30.80
C PHE A 156 4.89 -8.15 32.06
N ASN A 157 3.89 -7.26 32.12
CA ASN A 157 3.61 -6.44 33.29
C ASN A 157 2.12 -6.39 33.66
N PHE A 158 1.35 -7.39 33.23
CA PHE A 158 -0.08 -7.52 33.52
C PHE A 158 -0.90 -6.29 33.11
N TRP A 159 -0.47 -5.61 32.04
CA TRP A 159 -1.08 -4.38 31.56
C TRP A 159 -1.09 -3.22 32.57
N ASP A 160 -0.19 -3.22 33.56
CA ASP A 160 -0.09 -2.18 34.59
C ASP A 160 0.92 -1.09 34.21
N GLY A 161 0.41 0.08 33.81
CA GLY A 161 1.22 1.23 33.39
C GLY A 161 2.05 1.87 34.49
N ARG A 162 1.89 1.50 35.77
CA ARG A 162 2.76 1.99 36.85
C ARG A 162 4.14 1.33 36.83
N ARG A 163 4.26 0.14 36.24
CA ARG A 163 5.48 -0.69 36.32
C ARG A 163 6.59 -0.23 35.37
N HIS A 164 6.24 0.23 34.18
CA HIS A 164 7.21 0.55 33.12
C HIS A 164 6.99 1.93 32.45
N PRO A 165 6.97 3.04 33.21
CA PRO A 165 7.03 4.39 32.64
C PRO A 165 8.32 4.65 31.86
N MET A 166 8.17 5.33 30.73
CA MET A 166 9.23 5.59 29.75
C MET A 166 9.96 6.92 30.04
N ARG A 167 11.15 7.08 29.47
CA ARG A 167 11.91 8.34 29.49
C ARG A 167 11.43 9.27 28.37
N GLN A 168 11.08 10.51 28.68
CA GLN A 168 10.84 11.53 27.66
C GLN A 168 12.15 12.18 27.18
N ARG A 169 12.38 12.19 25.88
CA ARG A 169 13.43 12.96 25.19
C ARG A 169 12.85 14.33 24.82
N ARG A 170 13.10 15.34 25.66
CA ARG A 170 12.48 16.67 25.54
C ARG A 170 12.84 17.39 24.24
N GLU A 171 14.00 17.06 23.67
CA GLU A 171 14.52 17.62 22.43
C GLU A 171 13.69 17.24 21.18
N ASN A 172 12.93 16.14 21.21
CA ASN A 172 12.16 15.65 20.07
C ASN A 172 10.75 15.09 20.42
N GLY A 173 10.38 15.06 21.70
CA GLY A 173 9.08 14.57 22.16
C GLY A 173 8.88 13.05 22.10
N ILE A 174 9.96 12.28 21.91
CA ILE A 174 9.92 10.81 21.87
C ILE A 174 10.08 10.25 23.27
N TRP A 175 9.29 9.23 23.59
CA TRP A 175 9.39 8.44 24.80
C TRP A 175 10.12 7.14 24.50
N GLU A 176 11.10 6.75 25.31
CA GLU A 176 11.90 5.54 25.11
C GLU A 176 12.07 4.72 26.39
N LEU A 177 12.16 3.39 26.24
CA LEU A 177 12.48 2.47 27.34
C LEU A 177 13.07 1.17 26.80
N PHE A 178 14.09 0.64 27.47
CA PHE A 178 14.57 -0.72 27.26
C PHE A 178 14.02 -1.60 28.36
N LEU A 179 13.30 -2.65 27.97
CA LEU A 179 12.75 -3.65 28.89
C LEU A 179 13.51 -4.98 28.74
N PRO A 180 14.33 -5.35 29.73
CA PRO A 180 14.98 -6.65 29.78
C PRO A 180 13.99 -7.81 29.74
N ALA A 181 14.42 -8.96 29.19
CA ALA A 181 13.67 -10.21 29.15
C ALA A 181 12.33 -10.19 28.37
N VAL A 182 11.92 -9.06 27.80
CA VAL A 182 10.83 -9.00 26.84
C VAL A 182 11.32 -9.58 25.51
N THR A 183 10.68 -10.66 25.06
CA THR A 183 11.03 -11.36 23.81
C THR A 183 10.06 -11.02 22.69
N ILE A 184 10.39 -11.46 21.47
CA ILE A 184 9.47 -11.43 20.32
C ILE A 184 8.21 -12.27 20.62
N GLY A 185 7.06 -11.82 20.12
CA GLY A 185 5.78 -12.52 20.19
C GLY A 185 4.88 -12.14 21.38
N GLN A 186 5.26 -11.14 22.18
CA GLN A 186 4.48 -10.68 23.33
C GLN A 186 3.56 -9.52 22.94
N LEU A 187 2.36 -9.49 23.51
CA LEU A 187 1.41 -8.40 23.27
C LEU A 187 1.79 -7.15 24.07
N TYR A 188 1.70 -5.99 23.44
CA TYR A 188 1.91 -4.69 24.09
C TYR A 188 1.08 -3.55 23.50
N LYS A 189 0.96 -2.47 24.28
CA LYS A 189 0.43 -1.15 23.92
C LYS A 189 1.21 -0.07 24.66
N TYR A 190 0.97 1.19 24.29
CA TYR A 190 1.36 2.34 25.09
C TYR A 190 0.17 2.81 25.94
N GLU A 191 0.38 2.91 27.25
CA GLU A 191 -0.52 3.62 28.16
C GLU A 191 -0.04 5.07 28.29
N ILE A 192 -0.86 6.00 27.80
CA ILE A 192 -0.55 7.43 27.73
C ILE A 192 -1.46 8.17 28.71
N ILE A 193 -0.87 8.93 29.63
CA ILE A 193 -1.59 10.02 30.30
C ILE A 193 -1.39 11.25 29.42
N ASP A 194 -2.48 11.65 28.79
CA ASP A 194 -2.45 12.70 27.78
C ASP A 194 -2.30 14.10 28.39
N CYS A 195 -2.20 15.13 27.55
CA CYS A 195 -2.05 16.51 28.02
C CYS A 195 -3.20 16.99 28.92
N ASN A 196 -4.39 16.36 28.84
CA ASN A 196 -5.59 16.68 29.62
C ASN A 196 -5.70 15.84 30.90
N GLY A 197 -4.76 14.92 31.14
CA GLY A 197 -4.76 14.03 32.29
C GLY A 197 -5.61 12.76 32.13
N GLU A 198 -6.11 12.49 30.92
CA GLU A 198 -6.87 11.28 30.59
C GLU A 198 -5.91 10.12 30.25
N THR A 199 -6.24 8.92 30.74
CA THR A 199 -5.48 7.71 30.42
C THR A 199 -6.01 7.07 29.14
N ARG A 200 -5.12 6.80 28.18
CA ARG A 200 -5.44 6.19 26.88
C ARG A 200 -4.57 4.96 26.65
N LEU A 201 -5.12 3.94 25.98
CA LEU A 201 -4.36 2.78 25.51
C LEU A 201 -4.25 2.82 23.99
N LYS A 202 -3.03 2.95 23.50
CA LYS A 202 -2.72 3.11 22.08
C LYS A 202 -1.93 1.92 21.54
N ALA A 203 -2.30 1.44 20.36
CA ALA A 203 -1.44 0.57 19.56
C ALA A 203 -0.18 1.34 19.15
N ASP A 204 0.92 0.63 18.91
CA ASP A 204 2.15 1.23 18.42
C ASP A 204 1.99 1.69 16.95
N PRO A 205 2.16 2.99 16.63
CA PRO A 205 2.11 3.49 15.26
C PRO A 205 3.12 2.81 14.32
N TYR A 206 4.22 2.30 14.87
CA TYR A 206 5.33 1.60 14.20
C TYR A 206 5.35 0.10 14.51
N ALA A 207 4.21 -0.51 14.89
CA ALA A 207 4.12 -1.96 15.05
C ALA A 207 4.47 -2.70 13.75
N PHE A 208 5.35 -3.70 13.82
CA PHE A 208 5.64 -4.60 12.70
C PHE A 208 4.73 -5.84 12.65
N GLU A 209 3.97 -6.08 13.72
CA GLU A 209 2.96 -7.11 13.80
C GLU A 209 1.87 -6.65 14.77
N ALA A 210 0.63 -7.00 14.45
CA ALA A 210 -0.56 -6.68 15.23
C ALA A 210 -1.39 -7.94 15.49
N GLN A 211 -2.22 -7.90 16.54
CA GLN A 211 -3.20 -8.96 16.77
C GLN A 211 -4.25 -9.01 15.65
N MET A 212 -4.85 -10.19 15.50
CA MET A 212 -6.01 -10.36 14.63
C MET A 212 -7.17 -9.52 15.17
N ARG A 213 -7.71 -8.62 14.35
CA ARG A 213 -8.93 -7.87 14.68
C ARG A 213 -10.06 -8.82 15.17
N PRO A 214 -10.94 -8.39 16.10
CA PRO A 214 -11.09 -7.03 16.63
C PRO A 214 -10.10 -6.67 17.74
N GLU A 215 -9.15 -7.56 18.06
CA GLU A 215 -8.09 -7.23 19.01
C GLU A 215 -7.15 -6.15 18.47
N THR A 216 -6.54 -5.38 19.37
CA THR A 216 -5.90 -4.10 19.03
C THR A 216 -4.49 -3.93 19.60
N ALA A 217 -3.92 -4.96 20.25
CA ALA A 217 -2.55 -4.86 20.71
C ALA A 217 -1.56 -5.04 19.56
N SER A 218 -0.43 -4.36 19.69
CA SER A 218 0.77 -4.63 18.89
C SER A 218 1.47 -5.88 19.43
N VAL A 219 2.24 -6.55 18.58
CA VAL A 219 3.05 -7.71 18.96
C VAL A 219 4.52 -7.32 18.88
N THR A 220 5.30 -7.63 19.91
CA THR A 220 6.74 -7.36 19.90
C THR A 220 7.39 -8.17 18.78
N ARG A 221 7.99 -7.46 17.82
CA ARG A 221 8.53 -8.09 16.61
C ARG A 221 9.79 -7.37 16.18
N GLY A 222 10.75 -8.11 15.63
CA GLY A 222 11.92 -7.49 15.02
C GLY A 222 11.57 -6.90 13.65
N ILE A 223 12.29 -5.86 13.27
CA ILE A 223 12.23 -5.33 11.91
C ILE A 223 12.61 -6.43 10.90
N PRO A 224 11.85 -6.63 9.81
CA PRO A 224 12.25 -7.59 8.78
C PRO A 224 13.61 -7.21 8.16
N ALA A 225 14.34 -8.21 7.66
CA ALA A 225 15.57 -7.98 6.91
C ALA A 225 15.29 -7.13 5.66
N ILE A 226 16.31 -6.46 5.11
CA ILE A 226 16.15 -5.79 3.81
C ILE A 226 15.93 -6.88 2.74
N ALA A 227 14.99 -6.66 1.84
CA ALA A 227 14.75 -7.52 0.68
C ALA A 227 15.80 -7.22 -0.40
N ASP A 228 16.30 -8.28 -1.05
CA ASP A 228 17.30 -8.16 -2.11
C ASP A 228 16.66 -7.59 -3.40
N GLY A 229 17.39 -6.66 -4.03
CA GLY A 229 17.02 -6.15 -5.35
C GLY A 229 17.38 -7.14 -6.46
N ASP A 230 16.62 -7.11 -7.55
CA ASP A 230 16.91 -7.86 -8.78
C ASP A 230 16.91 -6.89 -9.97
N PRO A 231 18.05 -6.71 -10.67
CA PRO A 231 18.13 -5.83 -11.84
C PRO A 231 17.09 -6.12 -12.92
N ALA A 232 16.71 -7.40 -13.11
CA ALA A 232 15.69 -7.76 -14.09
C ALA A 232 14.30 -7.25 -13.69
N ARG A 233 13.93 -7.39 -12.40
CA ARG A 233 12.67 -6.83 -11.86
C ARG A 233 12.66 -5.31 -11.90
N ASN A 234 13.79 -4.69 -11.54
CA ASN A 234 13.95 -3.24 -11.57
C ASN A 234 13.71 -2.69 -12.99
N ALA A 235 14.25 -3.37 -14.01
CA ALA A 235 14.05 -2.98 -15.40
C ALA A 235 12.60 -3.17 -15.86
N ALA A 236 11.90 -4.19 -15.37
CA ALA A 236 10.53 -4.56 -15.78
C ALA A 236 9.47 -3.47 -15.54
N ASN A 237 9.74 -2.55 -14.60
CA ASN A 237 8.88 -1.40 -14.32
C ASN A 237 9.04 -0.22 -15.30
N GLY A 238 9.98 -0.33 -16.25
CA GLY A 238 10.30 0.74 -17.21
C GLY A 238 9.15 1.09 -18.16
N ARG A 239 9.09 2.36 -18.59
CA ARG A 239 8.05 2.86 -19.52
C ARG A 239 7.98 2.11 -20.86
N HIS A 240 9.11 1.55 -21.29
CA HIS A 240 9.27 0.79 -22.53
C HIS A 240 9.07 -0.72 -22.34
N GLN A 241 8.64 -1.16 -21.15
CA GLN A 241 8.35 -2.56 -20.84
C GLN A 241 6.85 -2.85 -20.88
N PRO A 242 6.45 -4.12 -21.10
CA PRO A 242 5.07 -4.52 -20.97
C PRO A 242 4.66 -4.54 -19.49
N ILE A 243 3.74 -3.66 -19.11
CA ILE A 243 3.09 -3.66 -17.79
C ILE A 243 1.61 -4.00 -17.99
N SER A 244 1.24 -5.18 -17.52
CA SER A 244 -0.12 -5.73 -17.40
C SER A 244 -0.31 -6.24 -15.97
N ILE A 245 -1.22 -5.59 -15.24
CA ILE A 245 -1.44 -5.69 -13.80
C ILE A 245 -2.73 -6.47 -13.54
N TYR A 246 -2.64 -7.49 -12.68
CA TYR A 246 -3.80 -8.15 -12.09
C TYR A 246 -4.03 -7.56 -10.70
N GLU A 247 -5.11 -6.82 -10.52
CA GLU A 247 -5.47 -6.18 -9.24
C GLU A 247 -6.28 -7.16 -8.38
N VAL A 248 -5.92 -7.31 -7.10
CA VAL A 248 -6.45 -8.38 -6.23
C VAL A 248 -6.71 -7.87 -4.81
N HIS A 249 -7.91 -8.18 -4.30
CA HIS A 249 -8.18 -8.19 -2.86
C HIS A 249 -7.96 -9.60 -2.29
N LEU A 250 -6.88 -9.79 -1.53
CA LEU A 250 -6.46 -11.12 -1.04
C LEU A 250 -7.57 -11.83 -0.25
N GLY A 251 -8.36 -11.08 0.51
CA GLY A 251 -9.42 -11.64 1.35
C GLY A 251 -10.65 -12.15 0.60
N SER A 252 -10.78 -11.94 -0.72
CA SER A 252 -11.96 -12.39 -1.48
C SER A 252 -11.66 -12.97 -2.85
N TRP A 253 -10.39 -13.00 -3.26
CA TRP A 253 -9.97 -13.70 -4.48
C TRP A 253 -10.42 -15.16 -4.46
N ARG A 254 -10.03 -15.89 -3.42
CA ARG A 254 -10.49 -17.25 -3.14
C ARG A 254 -10.57 -17.46 -1.63
N ARG A 255 -11.52 -18.26 -1.20
CA ARG A 255 -11.72 -18.67 0.20
C ARG A 255 -11.88 -20.18 0.28
N HIS A 256 -11.64 -20.73 1.46
CA HIS A 256 -11.92 -22.14 1.74
C HIS A 256 -13.41 -22.43 1.56
N VAL A 257 -13.73 -23.45 0.76
CA VAL A 257 -15.12 -23.78 0.41
C VAL A 257 -15.90 -24.28 1.63
N GLU A 258 -15.23 -24.93 2.58
CA GLU A 258 -15.88 -25.58 3.72
C GLU A 258 -16.39 -24.58 4.77
N ASN A 259 -15.71 -23.44 4.92
CA ASN A 259 -15.95 -22.51 6.03
C ASN A 259 -15.90 -21.02 5.64
N ASN A 260 -15.72 -20.69 4.36
CA ASN A 260 -15.57 -19.33 3.84
C ASN A 260 -14.42 -18.54 4.50
N TYR A 261 -13.43 -19.23 5.07
CA TYR A 261 -12.27 -18.60 5.68
C TYR A 261 -11.26 -18.18 4.61
N TRP A 262 -10.44 -17.17 4.92
CA TRP A 262 -9.41 -16.69 4.00
C TRP A 262 -8.34 -17.74 3.75
N LEU A 263 -7.75 -17.70 2.56
CA LEU A 263 -6.48 -18.35 2.32
C LEU A 263 -5.37 -17.64 3.11
N SER A 264 -4.40 -18.41 3.59
CA SER A 264 -3.16 -17.88 4.15
C SER A 264 -2.25 -17.31 3.06
N TYR A 265 -1.28 -16.46 3.42
CA TYR A 265 -0.24 -15.98 2.51
C TYR A 265 0.51 -17.15 1.84
N GLY A 266 0.76 -18.25 2.57
CA GLY A 266 1.40 -19.45 2.02
C GLY A 266 0.55 -20.15 0.95
N GLU A 267 -0.76 -20.19 1.12
CA GLU A 267 -1.67 -20.74 0.11
C GLU A 267 -1.84 -19.81 -1.08
N LEU A 268 -1.87 -18.49 -0.85
CA LEU A 268 -1.85 -17.49 -1.91
C LEU A 268 -0.55 -17.55 -2.72
N ALA A 269 0.58 -17.81 -2.07
CA ALA A 269 1.89 -17.94 -2.72
C ALA A 269 1.92 -19.10 -3.73
N GLN A 270 1.11 -20.14 -3.50
CA GLN A 270 0.95 -21.25 -4.44
C GLN A 270 -0.14 -20.94 -5.45
N GLN A 271 -1.36 -20.65 -4.98
CA GLN A 271 -2.53 -20.61 -5.85
C GLN A 271 -2.63 -19.33 -6.68
N LEU A 272 -2.45 -18.16 -6.04
CA LEU A 272 -2.60 -16.87 -6.72
C LEU A 272 -1.41 -16.61 -7.64
N VAL A 273 -0.19 -16.84 -7.17
CA VAL A 273 1.02 -16.61 -7.99
C VAL A 273 1.02 -17.50 -9.24
N ASP A 274 0.72 -18.80 -9.09
CA ASP A 274 0.63 -19.71 -10.25
C ASP A 274 -0.46 -19.27 -11.22
N TYR A 275 -1.61 -18.80 -10.71
CA TYR A 275 -2.70 -18.30 -11.54
C TYR A 275 -2.30 -17.04 -12.32
N VAL A 276 -1.69 -16.04 -11.66
CA VAL A 276 -1.22 -14.80 -12.28
C VAL A 276 -0.20 -15.11 -13.37
N LYS A 277 0.74 -16.01 -13.09
CA LYS A 277 1.74 -16.48 -14.06
C LYS A 277 1.10 -17.21 -15.23
N TYR A 278 0.17 -18.12 -14.97
CA TYR A 278 -0.58 -18.85 -16.00
C TYR A 278 -1.35 -17.91 -16.93
N MET A 279 -1.97 -16.87 -16.37
CA MET A 279 -2.69 -15.83 -17.10
C MET A 279 -1.77 -14.86 -17.85
N GLY A 280 -0.45 -14.94 -17.66
CA GLY A 280 0.54 -14.16 -18.39
C GLY A 280 0.66 -12.69 -17.94
N PHE A 281 0.04 -12.32 -16.82
CA PHE A 281 0.23 -10.99 -16.23
C PHE A 281 1.70 -10.79 -15.84
N THR A 282 2.11 -9.54 -15.78
CA THR A 282 3.50 -9.14 -15.45
C THR A 282 3.61 -8.63 -14.03
N HIS A 283 2.51 -8.10 -13.50
CA HIS A 283 2.43 -7.45 -12.20
C HIS A 283 1.19 -7.95 -11.46
N LEU A 284 1.32 -8.03 -10.13
CA LEU A 284 0.22 -8.24 -9.20
C LEU A 284 0.06 -6.96 -8.38
N GLU A 285 -1.11 -6.34 -8.39
CA GLU A 285 -1.41 -5.19 -7.52
C GLU A 285 -2.31 -5.64 -6.39
N LEU A 286 -1.85 -5.44 -5.15
CA LEU A 286 -2.60 -5.78 -3.95
C LEU A 286 -3.37 -4.56 -3.47
N LEU A 287 -4.67 -4.72 -3.26
CA LEU A 287 -5.41 -3.80 -2.38
C LEU A 287 -4.72 -3.76 -1.00
N PRO A 288 -4.93 -2.70 -0.19
CA PRO A 288 -4.07 -2.44 0.97
C PRO A 288 -3.98 -3.63 1.93
N ILE A 289 -2.76 -4.13 2.14
CA ILE A 289 -2.48 -5.22 3.09
C ILE A 289 -2.06 -4.75 4.48
N ASN A 290 -2.00 -3.43 4.70
CA ASN A 290 -1.71 -2.86 6.01
C ASN A 290 -2.74 -3.32 7.04
N GLU A 291 -2.38 -3.40 8.33
CA GLU A 291 -3.37 -3.78 9.34
C GLU A 291 -4.47 -2.72 9.48
N HIS A 292 -5.72 -3.20 9.41
CA HIS A 292 -6.93 -2.37 9.38
C HIS A 292 -8.06 -3.03 10.19
N PRO A 293 -8.89 -2.27 10.91
CA PRO A 293 -9.87 -2.81 11.85
C PRO A 293 -11.12 -3.40 11.20
N PHE A 294 -11.45 -3.00 9.97
CA PHE A 294 -12.73 -3.32 9.34
C PHE A 294 -12.58 -3.84 7.91
N ASP A 295 -13.04 -5.07 7.65
CA ASP A 295 -12.94 -5.72 6.33
C ASP A 295 -13.65 -4.95 5.22
N GLY A 296 -14.80 -4.34 5.53
CA GLY A 296 -15.58 -3.58 4.56
C GLY A 296 -14.94 -2.27 4.12
N SER A 297 -13.80 -1.88 4.74
CA SER A 297 -12.94 -0.82 4.20
C SER A 297 -12.08 -1.29 3.03
N TRP A 298 -12.02 -2.60 2.77
CA TRP A 298 -11.16 -3.26 1.79
C TRP A 298 -9.66 -3.01 2.01
N GLY A 299 -9.28 -2.51 3.18
CA GLY A 299 -7.93 -2.09 3.54
C GLY A 299 -7.69 -0.58 3.51
N TYR A 300 -8.58 0.22 2.92
CA TYR A 300 -8.42 1.68 2.75
C TYR A 300 -8.61 2.51 4.03
N GLN A 301 -8.84 1.89 5.18
CA GLN A 301 -8.85 2.55 6.48
C GLN A 301 -7.83 1.92 7.43
N PRO A 302 -6.52 2.02 7.14
CA PRO A 302 -5.50 1.35 7.93
C PRO A 302 -5.19 2.10 9.24
N LEU A 303 -4.71 1.34 10.23
CA LEU A 303 -4.19 1.88 11.49
C LEU A 303 -2.78 1.36 11.80
N GLY A 304 -2.44 0.15 11.35
CA GLY A 304 -1.10 -0.43 11.47
C GLY A 304 -0.37 -0.43 10.13
N ILE A 305 0.00 0.74 9.62
CA ILE A 305 0.62 0.87 8.28
C ILE A 305 1.99 0.20 8.16
N TYR A 306 2.64 -0.13 9.28
CA TYR A 306 3.93 -0.84 9.33
C TYR A 306 3.80 -2.36 9.52
N ALA A 307 2.58 -2.90 9.52
CA ALA A 307 2.33 -4.32 9.70
C ALA A 307 1.46 -4.86 8.55
N PRO A 308 1.85 -5.97 7.90
CA PRO A 308 0.93 -6.69 7.04
C PRO A 308 -0.18 -7.29 7.91
N THR A 309 -1.40 -7.31 7.38
CA THR A 309 -2.57 -7.71 8.15
C THR A 309 -2.46 -9.16 8.61
N ARG A 310 -2.87 -9.39 9.86
CA ARG A 310 -2.82 -10.70 10.51
C ARG A 310 -3.81 -11.72 9.90
N ARG A 311 -4.78 -11.25 9.11
CA ARG A 311 -5.84 -12.09 8.49
C ARG A 311 -5.31 -13.29 7.73
N PHE A 312 -4.17 -13.14 7.05
CA PHE A 312 -3.63 -14.16 6.15
C PHE A 312 -2.36 -14.82 6.68
N GLY A 313 -1.82 -14.40 7.84
CA GLY A 313 -0.64 -15.02 8.44
C GLY A 313 0.30 -14.05 9.14
N THR A 314 1.55 -14.45 9.29
CA THR A 314 2.62 -13.64 9.88
C THR A 314 3.27 -12.70 8.86
N PRO A 315 4.01 -11.68 9.33
CA PRO A 315 4.90 -10.90 8.47
C PRO A 315 5.85 -11.75 7.60
N GLU A 316 6.34 -12.87 8.11
CA GLU A 316 7.22 -13.78 7.38
C GLU A 316 6.47 -14.54 6.29
N ASP A 317 5.24 -14.98 6.57
CA ASP A 317 4.40 -15.61 5.55
C ASP A 317 4.13 -14.62 4.39
N PHE A 318 3.93 -13.34 4.70
CA PHE A 318 3.79 -12.30 3.66
C PHE A 318 5.08 -12.12 2.85
N ARG A 319 6.26 -12.13 3.48
CA ARG A 319 7.53 -12.12 2.73
C ARG A 319 7.66 -13.33 1.80
N LEU A 320 7.32 -14.52 2.27
CA LEU A 320 7.36 -15.73 1.44
C LEU A 320 6.41 -15.63 0.25
N PHE A 321 5.27 -14.95 0.40
CA PHE A 321 4.36 -14.65 -0.70
C PHE A 321 4.97 -13.71 -1.74
N ILE A 322 5.64 -12.63 -1.33
CA ILE A 322 6.36 -11.74 -2.25
C ILE A 322 7.52 -12.48 -2.93
N ASP A 323 8.31 -13.25 -2.17
CA ASP A 323 9.41 -14.04 -2.71
C ASP A 323 8.92 -15.04 -3.76
N ALA A 324 7.76 -15.68 -3.56
CA ALA A 324 7.14 -16.56 -4.54
C ALA A 324 6.73 -15.82 -5.83
N ALA A 325 6.12 -14.63 -5.70
CA ALA A 325 5.78 -13.79 -6.86
C ALA A 325 7.05 -13.41 -7.65
N HIS A 326 8.11 -13.00 -6.96
CA HIS A 326 9.39 -12.65 -7.58
C HIS A 326 10.05 -13.85 -8.27
N GLN A 327 10.05 -15.04 -7.64
CA GLN A 327 10.56 -16.27 -8.26
C GLN A 327 9.74 -16.68 -9.49
N ALA A 328 8.46 -16.30 -9.55
CA ALA A 328 7.61 -16.47 -10.71
C ALA A 328 7.83 -15.42 -11.81
N GLY A 329 8.67 -14.40 -11.57
CA GLY A 329 8.91 -13.28 -12.48
C GLY A 329 7.76 -12.28 -12.51
N ILE A 330 7.05 -12.12 -11.39
CA ILE A 330 5.92 -11.21 -11.21
C ILE A 330 6.36 -10.11 -10.24
N ASN A 331 6.26 -8.86 -10.69
CA ASN A 331 6.46 -7.69 -9.84
C ASN A 331 5.20 -7.44 -9.00
N VAL A 332 5.34 -7.00 -7.75
CA VAL A 332 4.22 -6.75 -6.83
C VAL A 332 4.08 -5.26 -6.55
N LEU A 333 2.90 -4.73 -6.83
CA LEU A 333 2.49 -3.38 -6.44
C LEU A 333 1.61 -3.45 -5.20
N LEU A 334 1.70 -2.43 -4.35
CA LEU A 334 0.88 -2.30 -3.15
C LEU A 334 0.10 -0.99 -3.17
N ASP A 335 -1.21 -1.07 -2.96
CA ASP A 335 -2.02 0.08 -2.63
C ASP A 335 -1.61 0.63 -1.26
N TRP A 336 -1.03 1.82 -1.32
CA TRP A 336 -0.52 2.58 -0.19
C TRP A 336 -1.48 3.73 0.10
N VAL A 337 -1.86 3.89 1.37
CA VAL A 337 -2.96 4.76 1.80
C VAL A 337 -2.44 5.90 2.70
N PRO A 338 -1.75 6.92 2.15
CA PRO A 338 -1.27 8.07 2.90
C PRO A 338 -2.30 9.21 3.02
N GLY A 339 -3.49 9.04 2.46
CA GLY A 339 -4.51 10.09 2.37
C GLY A 339 -5.22 10.36 3.71
N HIS A 340 -5.55 9.30 4.44
CA HIS A 340 -6.35 9.41 5.66
C HIS A 340 -6.23 8.15 6.52
N PHE A 341 -6.79 8.21 7.73
CA PHE A 341 -6.90 7.09 8.67
C PHE A 341 -8.22 7.17 9.45
N PRO A 342 -8.76 6.06 9.96
CA PRO A 342 -10.03 6.08 10.69
C PRO A 342 -9.86 6.62 12.12
N GLY A 343 -10.97 7.07 12.71
CA GLY A 343 -11.01 7.74 14.01
C GLY A 343 -10.97 6.82 15.24
N ASP A 344 -10.63 5.54 15.09
CA ASP A 344 -10.62 4.58 16.19
C ASP A 344 -9.70 4.99 17.35
N GLU A 345 -10.21 4.94 18.57
CA GLU A 345 -9.52 5.47 19.76
C GLU A 345 -8.20 4.76 20.08
N PHE A 346 -8.06 3.47 19.72
CA PHE A 346 -6.81 2.74 19.94
C PHE A 346 -5.71 3.11 18.93
N GLY A 347 -6.07 3.78 17.83
CA GLY A 347 -5.19 4.18 16.74
C GLY A 347 -4.60 5.59 16.91
N LEU A 348 -4.44 6.31 15.80
CA LEU A 348 -3.69 7.58 15.77
C LEU A 348 -4.50 8.80 16.23
N ALA A 349 -5.83 8.73 16.24
CA ALA A 349 -6.70 9.85 16.58
C ALA A 349 -6.40 10.39 17.98
N LYS A 350 -6.17 11.70 18.11
CA LYS A 350 -5.84 12.35 19.39
C LYS A 350 -4.75 11.63 20.20
N PHE A 351 -3.69 11.19 19.52
CA PHE A 351 -2.74 10.20 20.05
C PHE A 351 -2.22 10.51 21.46
N ASP A 352 -1.83 11.77 21.70
CA ASP A 352 -1.31 12.28 22.97
C ASP A 352 -2.24 13.30 23.65
N GLY A 353 -3.53 13.28 23.29
CA GLY A 353 -4.56 14.23 23.76
C GLY A 353 -4.69 15.48 22.89
N THR A 354 -3.78 15.68 21.93
CA THR A 354 -3.84 16.73 20.91
C THR A 354 -4.12 16.13 19.53
N SER A 355 -4.52 16.96 18.57
CA SER A 355 -4.52 16.58 17.14
C SER A 355 -3.07 16.44 16.65
N LEU A 356 -2.50 15.26 16.88
CA LEU A 356 -1.07 15.00 16.72
C LEU A 356 -0.76 14.62 15.26
N TYR A 357 -1.39 13.55 14.78
CA TYR A 357 -1.23 13.02 13.44
C TYR A 357 -2.16 13.72 12.44
N GLU A 358 -3.36 14.09 12.88
CA GLU A 358 -4.37 14.81 12.11
C GLU A 358 -4.22 16.33 12.19
N TYR A 359 -4.74 17.05 11.18
CA TYR A 359 -4.90 18.51 11.32
C TYR A 359 -5.90 18.84 12.44
N ALA A 360 -5.61 19.89 13.22
CA ALA A 360 -6.46 20.30 14.33
C ALA A 360 -7.76 20.97 13.88
N ASP A 361 -7.77 21.67 12.73
CA ASP A 361 -8.98 22.23 12.15
C ASP A 361 -9.72 21.14 11.35
N PRO A 362 -10.95 20.76 11.73
CA PRO A 362 -11.71 19.74 11.02
C PRO A 362 -12.00 20.07 9.54
N ARG A 363 -11.98 21.36 9.16
CA ARG A 363 -12.14 21.78 7.76
C ARG A 363 -10.96 21.35 6.87
N GLU A 364 -9.82 21.04 7.49
CA GLU A 364 -8.62 20.52 6.83
C GLU A 364 -8.39 19.05 7.20
N GLY A 365 -8.72 18.66 8.44
CA GLY A 365 -8.36 17.37 9.06
C GLY A 365 -9.40 16.26 8.99
N LEU A 366 -10.55 16.45 8.32
CA LEU A 366 -11.62 15.45 8.26
C LEU A 366 -12.18 15.32 6.83
N HIS A 367 -12.22 14.10 6.30
CA HIS A 367 -13.08 13.77 5.15
C HIS A 367 -14.50 13.51 5.65
N GLN A 368 -15.42 14.43 5.38
CA GLN A 368 -16.79 14.39 5.93
C GLN A 368 -17.58 13.16 5.44
N ASP A 369 -17.51 12.86 4.15
CA ASP A 369 -18.26 11.74 3.55
C ASP A 369 -17.73 10.36 3.97
N TRP A 370 -16.44 10.28 4.30
CA TRP A 370 -15.78 9.04 4.70
C TRP A 370 -15.71 8.87 6.22
N ASN A 371 -15.93 9.96 6.97
CA ASN A 371 -15.76 10.04 8.41
C ASN A 371 -14.36 9.57 8.87
N THR A 372 -13.32 10.00 8.14
CA THR A 372 -11.90 9.66 8.40
C THR A 372 -11.06 10.93 8.59
N LEU A 373 -9.99 10.81 9.38
CA LEU A 373 -9.07 11.89 9.69
C LEU A 373 -7.96 12.00 8.64
N ILE A 374 -7.54 13.22 8.33
CA ILE A 374 -6.51 13.53 7.34
C ILE A 374 -5.20 13.84 8.05
N TYR A 375 -4.12 13.20 7.60
CA TYR A 375 -2.78 13.43 8.12
C TYR A 375 -2.33 14.88 7.97
N ASN A 376 -1.71 15.43 9.01
CA ASN A 376 -1.09 16.75 8.98
C ASN A 376 0.24 16.71 8.22
N TYR A 377 0.18 16.81 6.89
CA TYR A 377 1.35 16.82 6.01
C TYR A 377 2.33 17.98 6.28
N GLY A 378 1.86 19.05 6.91
CA GLY A 378 2.69 20.19 7.31
C GLY A 378 3.60 19.90 8.51
N ARG A 379 3.34 18.82 9.25
CA ARG A 379 4.12 18.43 10.43
C ARG A 379 5.25 17.47 10.06
N ASN A 380 6.47 17.83 10.45
CA ASN A 380 7.69 17.12 10.06
C ASN A 380 7.64 15.62 10.41
N GLU A 381 7.24 15.28 11.63
CA GLU A 381 7.24 13.91 12.12
C GLU A 381 6.13 13.07 11.45
N VAL A 382 5.00 13.68 11.10
CA VAL A 382 3.89 13.02 10.37
C VAL A 382 4.30 12.77 8.92
N ARG A 383 4.91 13.76 8.25
CA ARG A 383 5.49 13.57 6.93
C ARG A 383 6.54 12.46 6.95
N ASN A 384 7.39 12.44 7.98
CA ASN A 384 8.44 11.44 8.11
C ASN A 384 7.87 10.03 8.36
N TYR A 385 6.82 9.92 9.19
CA TYR A 385 6.08 8.68 9.42
C TYR A 385 5.57 8.09 8.09
N LEU A 386 4.91 8.89 7.27
CA LEU A 386 4.35 8.42 6.01
C LEU A 386 5.44 8.12 4.97
N ALA A 387 6.39 9.03 4.75
CA ALA A 387 7.45 8.81 3.76
C ALA A 387 8.35 7.61 4.13
N GLY A 388 8.62 7.44 5.43
CA GLY A 388 9.32 6.27 5.95
C GLY A 388 8.51 4.98 5.75
N ASN A 389 7.18 5.04 5.78
CA ASN A 389 6.32 3.88 5.53
C ASN A 389 6.35 3.43 4.06
N ALA A 390 6.37 4.36 3.11
CA ALA A 390 6.56 4.04 1.71
C ALA A 390 7.88 3.27 1.50
N LEU A 391 8.99 3.77 2.07
CA LEU A 391 10.26 3.04 2.02
C LEU A 391 10.18 1.70 2.73
N PHE A 392 9.58 1.60 3.91
CA PHE A 392 9.48 0.34 4.65
C PHE A 392 8.93 -0.81 3.80
N TRP A 393 7.84 -0.60 3.05
CA TRP A 393 7.28 -1.63 2.17
C TRP A 393 8.24 -2.03 1.05
N LEU A 394 8.85 -1.05 0.38
CA LEU A 394 9.81 -1.28 -0.71
C LEU A 394 11.10 -1.95 -0.20
N GLU A 395 11.59 -1.56 0.98
CA GLU A 395 12.87 -2.02 1.53
C GLU A 395 12.77 -3.36 2.25
N ARG A 396 11.72 -3.57 3.04
CA ARG A 396 11.62 -4.68 4.01
C ARG A 396 10.82 -5.86 3.51
N TYR A 397 9.91 -5.61 2.57
CA TYR A 397 9.10 -6.63 1.91
C TYR A 397 9.39 -6.79 0.42
N GLY A 398 10.21 -5.92 -0.18
CA GLY A 398 10.58 -6.03 -1.59
C GLY A 398 9.44 -5.70 -2.54
N ILE A 399 8.44 -4.93 -2.10
CA ILE A 399 7.40 -4.42 -2.99
C ILE A 399 8.06 -3.63 -4.14
N ASP A 400 7.62 -3.86 -5.38
CA ASP A 400 8.22 -3.30 -6.60
C ASP A 400 7.60 -1.95 -6.98
N GLY A 401 6.49 -1.56 -6.37
CA GLY A 401 5.92 -0.24 -6.53
C GLY A 401 4.70 0.03 -5.65
N LEU A 402 4.31 1.29 -5.56
CA LEU A 402 3.20 1.74 -4.73
C LEU A 402 2.13 2.42 -5.58
N ARG A 403 0.86 2.08 -5.37
CA ARG A 403 -0.28 2.81 -5.95
C ARG A 403 -0.94 3.64 -4.86
N VAL A 404 -1.23 4.91 -5.15
CA VAL A 404 -1.91 5.84 -4.23
C VAL A 404 -3.31 6.10 -4.75
N ASP A 405 -4.29 5.68 -3.96
CA ASP A 405 -5.71 5.96 -4.18
C ASP A 405 -6.07 7.42 -3.88
N ALA A 406 -7.07 7.93 -4.59
CA ALA A 406 -7.73 9.21 -4.34
C ALA A 406 -6.76 10.36 -4.09
N VAL A 407 -5.74 10.53 -4.94
CA VAL A 407 -4.74 11.62 -4.79
C VAL A 407 -5.41 12.99 -4.74
N ALA A 408 -6.55 13.15 -5.44
CA ALA A 408 -7.39 14.35 -5.39
C ALA A 408 -7.82 14.71 -3.95
N SER A 409 -8.09 13.71 -3.10
CA SER A 409 -8.45 13.90 -1.69
C SER A 409 -7.35 14.56 -0.87
N MET A 410 -6.09 14.37 -1.29
CA MET A 410 -4.92 14.93 -0.63
C MET A 410 -4.61 16.33 -1.14
N ILE A 411 -4.58 16.51 -2.47
CA ILE A 411 -4.04 17.72 -3.11
C ILE A 411 -5.02 18.90 -3.17
N TYR A 412 -6.30 18.70 -2.85
CA TYR A 412 -7.30 19.77 -2.78
C TYR A 412 -7.86 19.93 -1.37
N ARG A 413 -7.85 21.17 -0.88
CA ARG A 413 -8.41 21.58 0.42
C ARG A 413 -9.93 21.61 0.42
N ASP A 414 -10.57 21.66 -0.74
CA ASP A 414 -12.02 21.66 -0.91
C ASP A 414 -12.58 20.31 -1.39
N TYR A 415 -11.77 19.25 -1.39
CA TYR A 415 -12.22 17.92 -1.80
C TYR A 415 -13.45 17.46 -1.01
N SER A 416 -14.55 17.22 -1.73
CA SER A 416 -15.87 16.90 -1.19
C SER A 416 -16.36 17.84 -0.08
N ARG A 417 -16.03 19.15 -0.17
CA ARG A 417 -16.45 20.17 0.80
C ARG A 417 -17.24 21.29 0.12
N PRO A 418 -18.44 21.65 0.61
CA PRO A 418 -19.18 22.80 0.12
C PRO A 418 -18.45 24.12 0.34
N ALA A 419 -18.84 25.15 -0.42
CA ALA A 419 -18.36 26.52 -0.22
C ALA A 419 -18.58 26.98 1.24
N GLY A 420 -17.54 27.58 1.83
CA GLY A 420 -17.55 28.02 3.23
C GLY A 420 -17.19 26.94 4.27
N GLN A 421 -16.98 25.69 3.85
CA GLN A 421 -16.59 24.58 4.74
C GLN A 421 -15.12 24.14 4.59
N TRP A 422 -14.30 24.92 3.89
CA TRP A 422 -12.87 24.69 3.71
C TRP A 422 -12.10 26.01 3.86
N VAL A 423 -10.79 25.91 4.04
CA VAL A 423 -9.88 27.06 4.22
C VAL A 423 -8.90 27.10 3.04
N PRO A 424 -8.73 28.24 2.35
CA PRO A 424 -7.77 28.36 1.26
C PRO A 424 -6.33 28.32 1.74
N ASN A 425 -5.41 27.98 0.83
CA ASN A 425 -3.98 28.07 1.08
C ASN A 425 -3.53 29.54 1.21
N HIS A 426 -2.27 29.76 1.59
CA HIS A 426 -1.72 31.10 1.82
C HIS A 426 -1.78 32.02 0.57
N TYR A 427 -1.90 31.45 -0.64
CA TYR A 427 -2.06 32.21 -1.89
C TYR A 427 -3.53 32.42 -2.31
N GLY A 428 -4.49 31.92 -1.52
CA GLY A 428 -5.92 32.04 -1.80
C GLY A 428 -6.52 30.93 -2.67
N GLY A 429 -5.71 29.94 -3.07
CA GLY A 429 -6.15 28.78 -3.88
C GLY A 429 -6.67 27.61 -3.03
N ASN A 430 -7.19 26.58 -3.71
CA ASN A 430 -7.67 25.35 -3.07
C ASN A 430 -6.61 24.24 -3.02
N GLU A 431 -5.40 24.46 -3.54
CA GLU A 431 -4.34 23.46 -3.51
C GLU A 431 -3.82 23.24 -2.09
N ASN A 432 -3.70 21.99 -1.68
CA ASN A 432 -3.07 21.58 -0.44
C ASN A 432 -1.55 21.50 -0.64
N LEU A 433 -0.87 22.62 -0.41
CA LEU A 433 0.56 22.78 -0.67
C LEU A 433 1.41 21.80 0.15
N GLU A 434 0.99 21.50 1.37
CA GLU A 434 1.64 20.56 2.27
C GLU A 434 1.56 19.12 1.75
N ALA A 435 0.39 18.70 1.28
CA ALA A 435 0.21 17.39 0.65
C ALA A 435 1.01 17.27 -0.66
N ILE A 436 1.00 18.31 -1.49
CA ILE A 436 1.79 18.36 -2.73
C ILE A 436 3.29 18.24 -2.43
N ALA A 437 3.79 18.98 -1.43
CA ALA A 437 5.18 18.91 -1.01
C ALA A 437 5.55 17.51 -0.48
N PHE A 438 4.66 16.90 0.31
CA PHE A 438 4.82 15.53 0.81
C PHE A 438 4.90 14.50 -0.33
N LEU A 439 3.99 14.56 -1.31
CA LEU A 439 3.99 13.63 -2.45
C LEU A 439 5.26 13.78 -3.28
N ARG A 440 5.68 15.02 -3.59
CA ARG A 440 6.93 15.29 -4.31
C ARG A 440 8.15 14.74 -3.57
N TYR A 441 8.25 15.01 -2.26
CA TYR A 441 9.32 14.50 -1.42
C TYR A 441 9.36 12.97 -1.41
N THR A 442 8.21 12.33 -1.23
CA THR A 442 8.11 10.87 -1.15
C THR A 442 8.47 10.23 -2.48
N ASN A 443 7.91 10.70 -3.60
CA ASN A 443 8.23 10.18 -4.93
C ASN A 443 9.72 10.36 -5.28
N HIS A 444 10.31 11.52 -4.97
CA HIS A 444 11.75 11.74 -5.15
C HIS A 444 12.59 10.78 -4.29
N THR A 445 12.18 10.58 -3.04
CA THR A 445 12.88 9.67 -2.12
C THR A 445 12.79 8.22 -2.61
N VAL A 446 11.61 7.76 -3.05
CA VAL A 446 11.46 6.43 -3.64
C VAL A 446 12.37 6.25 -4.85
N GLY A 447 12.33 7.17 -5.82
CA GLY A 447 13.14 7.08 -7.04
C GLY A 447 14.64 7.18 -6.82
N THR A 448 15.10 7.71 -5.68
CA THR A 448 16.55 7.83 -5.36
C THR A 448 17.05 6.74 -4.41
N GLN A 449 16.19 6.21 -3.54
CA GLN A 449 16.56 5.19 -2.56
C GLN A 449 16.27 3.76 -3.04
N ARG A 450 15.34 3.59 -3.97
CA ARG A 450 14.90 2.28 -4.47
C ARG A 450 14.82 2.29 -6.00
N ASP A 451 15.97 2.01 -6.60
CA ASP A 451 16.08 1.90 -8.06
C ASP A 451 15.12 0.83 -8.60
N GLY A 452 14.47 1.13 -9.73
CA GLY A 452 13.44 0.29 -10.34
C GLY A 452 12.06 0.36 -9.69
N ALA A 453 11.90 0.88 -8.46
CA ALA A 453 10.58 1.01 -7.85
C ALA A 453 9.74 2.10 -8.53
N ILE A 454 8.45 1.84 -8.74
CA ILE A 454 7.54 2.81 -9.35
C ILE A 454 6.46 3.28 -8.39
N THR A 455 5.87 4.42 -8.72
CA THR A 455 4.69 4.96 -8.03
C THR A 455 3.59 5.26 -9.03
N VAL A 456 2.36 4.87 -8.71
CA VAL A 456 1.18 5.00 -9.57
C VAL A 456 0.13 5.85 -8.83
N ALA A 457 -0.44 6.85 -9.50
CA ALA A 457 -1.48 7.71 -8.93
C ALA A 457 -2.85 7.40 -9.55
N GLU A 458 -3.88 7.27 -8.72
CA GLU A 458 -5.25 7.57 -9.12
C GLU A 458 -5.55 9.03 -8.76
N GLU A 459 -5.70 9.85 -9.79
CA GLU A 459 -6.00 11.26 -9.65
C GLU A 459 -7.11 11.59 -10.66
N SER A 460 -8.31 11.78 -10.15
CA SER A 460 -9.56 11.86 -10.92
C SER A 460 -9.98 13.29 -11.29
N THR A 461 -9.13 14.29 -11.04
CA THR A 461 -9.29 15.66 -11.56
C THR A 461 -8.36 15.90 -12.76
N SER A 462 -8.34 17.15 -13.23
CA SER A 462 -7.45 17.59 -14.31
C SER A 462 -6.14 18.18 -13.80
N PHE A 463 -5.60 17.69 -12.67
CA PHE A 463 -4.31 18.16 -12.16
C PHE A 463 -3.20 17.83 -13.15
N SER A 464 -2.41 18.83 -13.53
CA SER A 464 -1.38 18.70 -14.56
C SER A 464 -0.03 18.25 -13.99
N GLY A 465 0.69 17.39 -14.71
CA GLY A 465 2.05 17.00 -14.35
C GLY A 465 2.09 16.00 -13.20
N VAL A 466 1.07 15.14 -13.08
CA VAL A 466 1.05 14.09 -12.05
C VAL A 466 2.26 13.18 -12.21
N THR A 467 2.59 12.81 -13.45
CA THR A 467 3.72 11.94 -13.81
C THR A 467 4.98 12.68 -14.25
N ALA A 468 4.98 14.01 -14.13
CA ALA A 468 6.15 14.82 -14.43
C ALA A 468 7.12 14.88 -13.24
N PRO A 469 8.44 15.02 -13.46
CA PRO A 469 9.41 15.14 -12.38
C PRO A 469 9.14 16.34 -11.46
N PRO A 470 9.43 16.24 -10.14
CA PRO A 470 9.24 17.34 -9.20
C PRO A 470 9.96 18.64 -9.59
N ASP A 471 11.16 18.55 -10.17
CA ASP A 471 11.96 19.71 -10.62
C ASP A 471 11.28 20.52 -11.74
N SER A 472 10.36 19.88 -12.48
CA SER A 472 9.54 20.52 -13.52
C SER A 472 8.17 20.99 -13.01
N GLY A 473 7.94 20.93 -11.69
CA GLY A 473 6.66 21.26 -11.07
C GLY A 473 5.65 20.11 -11.04
N GLY A 474 6.04 18.88 -11.39
CA GLY A 474 5.16 17.71 -11.31
C GLY A 474 5.04 17.12 -9.91
N LEU A 475 4.20 16.09 -9.74
CA LEU A 475 4.09 15.34 -8.47
C LEU A 475 5.14 14.23 -8.35
N GLY A 476 5.78 13.83 -9.46
CA GLY A 476 6.83 12.83 -9.49
C GLY A 476 6.35 11.37 -9.53
N PHE A 477 5.06 11.12 -9.79
CA PHE A 477 4.60 9.75 -10.02
C PHE A 477 5.19 9.19 -11.31
N HIS A 478 5.32 7.87 -11.41
CA HIS A 478 5.79 7.22 -12.62
C HIS A 478 4.64 7.03 -13.61
N TYR A 479 3.46 6.66 -13.09
CA TYR A 479 2.25 6.43 -13.88
C TYR A 479 1.01 7.08 -13.24
N LYS A 480 -0.01 7.34 -14.06
CA LYS A 480 -1.34 7.81 -13.66
C LYS A 480 -2.42 6.89 -14.23
N TRP A 481 -3.42 6.55 -13.45
CA TRP A 481 -4.63 5.90 -13.96
C TRP A 481 -5.41 6.83 -14.90
N ASN A 482 -5.75 6.36 -16.10
CA ASN A 482 -6.54 7.12 -17.07
C ASN A 482 -8.04 6.99 -16.79
N MET A 483 -8.51 7.70 -15.76
CA MET A 483 -9.92 7.69 -15.36
C MET A 483 -10.85 8.23 -16.45
N GLY A 484 -10.38 9.15 -17.30
CA GLY A 484 -11.13 9.64 -18.45
C GLY A 484 -11.39 8.54 -19.49
N TRP A 485 -10.34 7.80 -19.88
CA TRP A 485 -10.46 6.66 -20.78
C TRP A 485 -11.39 5.58 -20.21
N MET A 486 -11.24 5.26 -18.92
CA MET A 486 -12.08 4.25 -18.27
C MET A 486 -13.56 4.64 -18.35
N ASN A 487 -13.89 5.88 -17.95
CA ASN A 487 -15.27 6.37 -17.95
C ASN A 487 -15.88 6.41 -19.37
N ASP A 488 -15.15 6.97 -20.33
CA ASP A 488 -15.65 7.15 -21.68
C ASP A 488 -15.87 5.81 -22.38
N THR A 489 -14.91 4.90 -22.27
CA THR A 489 -14.99 3.59 -22.94
C THR A 489 -16.03 2.67 -22.29
N LEU A 490 -16.17 2.67 -20.95
CA LEU A 490 -17.23 1.89 -20.30
C LEU A 490 -18.62 2.42 -20.63
N ARG A 491 -18.81 3.75 -20.70
CA ARG A 491 -20.07 4.36 -21.14
C ARG A 491 -20.38 3.98 -22.58
N TYR A 492 -19.40 4.06 -23.47
CA TYR A 492 -19.58 3.67 -24.87
C TYR A 492 -19.98 2.20 -25.02
N MET A 493 -19.32 1.30 -24.28
CA MET A 493 -19.59 -0.13 -24.34
C MET A 493 -20.96 -0.51 -23.78
N GLN A 494 -21.51 0.26 -22.83
CA GLN A 494 -22.87 0.08 -22.30
C GLN A 494 -23.99 0.42 -23.29
N LEU A 495 -23.71 1.27 -24.28
CA LEU A 495 -24.70 1.65 -25.27
C LEU A 495 -25.07 0.47 -26.16
N ASP A 496 -26.36 0.33 -26.45
CA ASP A 496 -26.83 -0.53 -27.53
C ASP A 496 -26.01 -0.23 -28.81
N PRO A 497 -25.51 -1.25 -29.53
CA PRO A 497 -24.69 -1.05 -30.71
C PRO A 497 -25.26 -0.07 -31.74
N VAL A 498 -26.60 0.06 -31.89
CA VAL A 498 -27.18 1.00 -32.86
C VAL A 498 -26.98 2.47 -32.46
N HIS A 499 -26.72 2.74 -31.18
CA HIS A 499 -26.52 4.09 -30.64
C HIS A 499 -25.06 4.52 -30.59
N ARG A 500 -24.11 3.58 -30.69
CA ARG A 500 -22.66 3.85 -30.61
C ARG A 500 -22.17 4.88 -31.62
N LYS A 501 -22.78 4.97 -32.80
CA LYS A 501 -22.45 5.97 -33.82
C LYS A 501 -22.58 7.42 -33.33
N TYR A 502 -23.51 7.71 -32.42
CA TYR A 502 -23.69 9.06 -31.85
C TYR A 502 -22.64 9.40 -30.79
N HIS A 503 -21.89 8.40 -30.32
CA HIS A 503 -20.94 8.48 -29.22
C HIS A 503 -19.53 8.04 -29.63
N HIS A 504 -19.25 7.95 -30.93
CA HIS A 504 -17.97 7.48 -31.47
C HIS A 504 -16.74 8.20 -30.88
N HIS A 505 -16.90 9.49 -30.56
CA HIS A 505 -15.87 10.31 -29.92
C HIS A 505 -15.41 9.79 -28.56
N GLN A 506 -16.24 9.05 -27.80
CA GLN A 506 -15.85 8.49 -26.50
C GLN A 506 -14.69 7.50 -26.60
N MET A 507 -14.56 6.80 -27.73
CA MET A 507 -13.46 5.85 -27.95
C MET A 507 -12.20 6.53 -28.51
N THR A 508 -12.29 7.75 -29.04
CA THR A 508 -11.15 8.46 -29.66
C THR A 508 -10.60 9.60 -28.81
N PHE A 509 -11.42 10.17 -27.92
CA PHE A 509 -11.09 11.38 -27.18
C PHE A 509 -9.87 11.23 -26.28
N SER A 510 -9.66 10.05 -25.67
CA SER A 510 -8.50 9.81 -24.81
C SER A 510 -7.16 10.02 -25.52
N MET A 511 -7.09 9.82 -26.84
CA MET A 511 -5.88 10.05 -27.63
C MET A 511 -5.50 11.52 -27.78
N VAL A 512 -6.44 12.46 -27.53
CA VAL A 512 -6.15 13.90 -27.53
C VAL A 512 -5.18 14.26 -26.41
N TYR A 513 -5.23 13.55 -25.28
CA TYR A 513 -4.38 13.81 -24.11
C TYR A 513 -3.53 12.62 -23.69
N ALA A 514 -3.53 11.49 -24.42
CA ALA A 514 -2.82 10.25 -24.05
C ALA A 514 -1.31 10.41 -23.78
N TYR A 515 -0.70 11.52 -24.22
CA TYR A 515 0.72 11.82 -24.06
C TYR A 515 1.00 12.93 -23.05
N SER A 516 -0.02 13.44 -22.36
CA SER A 516 0.16 14.42 -21.28
C SER A 516 0.71 13.80 -20.01
N GLU A 517 0.50 12.49 -19.82
CA GLU A 517 0.92 11.71 -18.66
C GLU A 517 1.30 10.28 -19.09
N ASN A 518 2.04 9.56 -18.26
CA ASN A 518 2.28 8.13 -18.49
C ASN A 518 1.08 7.32 -17.97
N PHE A 519 0.17 6.92 -18.85
CA PHE A 519 -1.09 6.30 -18.43
C PHE A 519 -1.03 4.78 -18.19
N VAL A 520 -1.72 4.33 -17.14
CA VAL A 520 -2.27 2.98 -16.97
C VAL A 520 -3.76 3.06 -17.31
N LEU A 521 -4.30 2.08 -18.02
CA LEU A 521 -5.72 1.96 -18.39
C LEU A 521 -6.39 1.02 -17.38
N PRO A 522 -7.17 1.53 -16.41
CA PRO A 522 -7.72 0.69 -15.35
C PRO A 522 -9.14 0.21 -15.65
N LEU A 523 -9.39 -1.07 -15.36
CA LEU A 523 -10.72 -1.62 -15.06
C LEU A 523 -10.66 -2.24 -13.66
N SER A 524 -10.69 -1.37 -12.65
CA SER A 524 -10.39 -1.70 -11.25
C SER A 524 -11.59 -2.21 -10.46
N HIS A 525 -11.36 -2.55 -9.19
CA HIS A 525 -12.36 -3.00 -8.23
C HIS A 525 -13.54 -2.02 -8.06
N ASP A 526 -13.28 -0.71 -8.09
CA ASP A 526 -14.31 0.34 -7.97
C ASP A 526 -15.33 0.31 -9.11
N GLU A 527 -14.98 -0.29 -10.25
CA GLU A 527 -15.84 -0.39 -11.41
C GLU A 527 -16.72 -1.63 -11.43
N VAL A 528 -16.72 -2.44 -10.37
CA VAL A 528 -17.56 -3.65 -10.31
C VAL A 528 -18.28 -3.81 -8.99
N VAL A 529 -18.65 -2.70 -8.36
CA VAL A 529 -19.33 -2.61 -7.06
C VAL A 529 -20.43 -1.55 -7.05
N HIS A 530 -21.15 -1.45 -5.94
CA HIS A 530 -22.08 -0.36 -5.61
C HIS A 530 -23.17 -0.13 -6.66
N GLY A 531 -23.69 -1.21 -7.27
CA GLY A 531 -24.75 -1.13 -8.27
C GLY A 531 -24.27 -0.77 -9.68
N LYS A 532 -22.95 -0.61 -9.87
CA LYS A 532 -22.39 -0.34 -11.20
C LYS A 532 -22.33 -1.59 -12.10
N GLN A 533 -22.72 -2.76 -11.61
CA GLN A 533 -22.67 -4.07 -12.27
C GLN A 533 -21.24 -4.56 -12.55
N SER A 534 -21.09 -5.86 -12.84
CA SER A 534 -19.85 -6.40 -13.41
C SER A 534 -19.63 -5.88 -14.84
N ILE A 535 -18.38 -5.91 -15.32
CA ILE A 535 -18.07 -5.46 -16.69
C ILE A 535 -18.87 -6.26 -17.73
N LEU A 536 -19.06 -7.57 -17.53
CA LEU A 536 -19.90 -8.39 -18.42
C LEU A 536 -21.36 -7.92 -18.42
N ASN A 537 -21.92 -7.61 -17.25
CA ASN A 537 -23.33 -7.24 -17.15
C ASN A 537 -23.64 -5.87 -17.75
N ARG A 538 -22.66 -4.97 -17.76
CA ARG A 538 -22.70 -3.69 -18.46
C ARG A 538 -22.82 -3.82 -19.99
N MET A 539 -22.45 -4.97 -20.57
CA MET A 539 -22.52 -5.17 -22.01
C MET A 539 -23.97 -5.40 -22.49
N PRO A 540 -24.40 -4.80 -23.62
CA PRO A 540 -25.75 -4.95 -24.15
C PRO A 540 -25.90 -6.22 -25.01
N GLY A 541 -27.15 -6.56 -25.31
CA GLY A 541 -27.51 -7.66 -26.21
C GLY A 541 -27.83 -8.97 -25.51
N ASP A 542 -27.99 -10.03 -26.30
CA ASP A 542 -28.13 -11.39 -25.80
C ASP A 542 -26.85 -11.90 -25.13
N VAL A 543 -26.89 -13.09 -24.54
CA VAL A 543 -25.73 -13.67 -23.84
C VAL A 543 -24.51 -13.73 -24.76
N TRP A 544 -24.65 -14.19 -26.01
CA TRP A 544 -23.50 -14.26 -26.93
C TRP A 544 -22.90 -12.88 -27.18
N GLN A 545 -23.75 -11.89 -27.43
CA GLN A 545 -23.34 -10.50 -27.68
C GLN A 545 -22.69 -9.85 -26.45
N LYS A 546 -23.12 -10.16 -25.23
CA LYS A 546 -22.49 -9.63 -24.00
C LYS A 546 -21.02 -10.05 -23.91
N PHE A 547 -20.74 -11.35 -24.10
CA PHE A 547 -19.37 -11.84 -24.11
C PHE A 547 -18.58 -11.33 -25.32
N ALA A 548 -19.19 -11.26 -26.51
CA ALA A 548 -18.52 -10.73 -27.70
C ALA A 548 -18.11 -9.26 -27.51
N ASN A 549 -19.00 -8.42 -26.97
CA ASN A 549 -18.68 -7.04 -26.58
C ASN A 549 -17.50 -6.97 -25.60
N LEU A 550 -17.52 -7.80 -24.55
CA LEU A 550 -16.45 -7.84 -23.55
C LEU A 550 -15.11 -8.22 -24.18
N ARG A 551 -15.10 -9.27 -25.01
CA ARG A 551 -13.90 -9.72 -25.72
C ARG A 551 -13.36 -8.66 -26.67
N ALA A 552 -14.23 -8.01 -27.45
CA ALA A 552 -13.86 -6.90 -28.33
C ALA A 552 -13.25 -5.73 -27.55
N TYR A 553 -13.86 -5.39 -26.41
CA TYR A 553 -13.40 -4.30 -25.55
C TYR A 553 -12.03 -4.59 -24.94
N TYR A 554 -11.79 -5.80 -24.44
CA TYR A 554 -10.47 -6.20 -23.95
C TYR A 554 -9.42 -6.21 -25.06
N GLY A 555 -9.77 -6.68 -26.26
CA GLY A 555 -8.89 -6.56 -27.43
C GLY A 555 -8.52 -5.10 -27.73
N PHE A 556 -9.50 -4.19 -27.70
CA PHE A 556 -9.24 -2.76 -27.90
C PHE A 556 -8.34 -2.18 -26.79
N MET A 557 -8.63 -2.47 -25.52
CA MET A 557 -7.85 -2.02 -24.37
C MET A 557 -6.38 -2.46 -24.43
N TRP A 558 -6.12 -3.72 -24.80
CA TRP A 558 -4.76 -4.23 -24.94
C TRP A 558 -4.01 -3.59 -26.13
N GLY A 559 -4.73 -3.26 -27.20
CA GLY A 559 -4.20 -2.56 -28.37
C GLY A 559 -3.95 -1.07 -28.14
N HIS A 560 -4.76 -0.41 -27.32
CA HIS A 560 -4.71 1.04 -27.07
C HIS A 560 -3.40 1.46 -26.35
N PRO A 561 -2.82 2.64 -26.61
CA PRO A 561 -1.65 3.12 -25.85
C PRO A 561 -1.92 3.24 -24.34
N GLY A 562 -0.93 2.84 -23.54
CA GLY A 562 -0.95 2.88 -22.06
C GLY A 562 -0.85 1.48 -21.44
N LYS A 563 -0.39 1.41 -20.18
CA LYS A 563 -0.24 0.13 -19.45
C LYS A 563 -1.60 -0.45 -19.05
N LYS A 564 -1.68 -1.73 -18.67
CA LYS A 564 -2.97 -2.43 -18.48
C LYS A 564 -3.22 -2.76 -17.02
N LEU A 565 -4.44 -2.56 -16.52
CA LEU A 565 -4.88 -3.06 -15.21
C LEU A 565 -6.27 -3.68 -15.30
N LEU A 566 -6.41 -4.89 -14.77
CA LEU A 566 -7.67 -5.61 -14.70
C LEU A 566 -7.88 -6.21 -13.30
N PHE A 567 -9.01 -5.90 -12.69
CA PHE A 567 -9.38 -6.49 -11.39
C PHE A 567 -9.81 -7.95 -11.49
N MET A 568 -9.50 -8.72 -10.45
CA MET A 568 -9.92 -10.11 -10.32
C MET A 568 -11.44 -10.31 -10.54
N GLY A 569 -11.80 -11.37 -11.25
CA GLY A 569 -13.18 -11.64 -11.67
C GLY A 569 -13.51 -11.11 -13.06
N ASN A 570 -12.87 -10.02 -13.48
CA ASN A 570 -13.09 -9.44 -14.81
C ASN A 570 -12.49 -10.32 -15.93
N GLU A 571 -11.43 -11.07 -15.63
CA GLU A 571 -10.70 -11.88 -16.61
C GLU A 571 -11.45 -13.12 -17.08
N PHE A 572 -12.38 -13.66 -16.28
CA PHE A 572 -13.26 -14.76 -16.66
C PHE A 572 -14.73 -14.34 -16.81
N ALA A 573 -14.97 -13.03 -16.87
CA ALA A 573 -16.29 -12.44 -17.07
C ALA A 573 -17.31 -12.85 -15.99
N GLN A 574 -16.99 -12.59 -14.71
CA GLN A 574 -17.94 -12.82 -13.63
C GLN A 574 -19.25 -12.05 -13.85
N TRP A 575 -20.38 -12.69 -13.53
CA TRP A 575 -21.70 -12.07 -13.63
C TRP A 575 -21.99 -11.09 -12.51
N LYS A 576 -21.71 -11.49 -11.27
CA LYS A 576 -22.01 -10.68 -10.09
C LYS A 576 -20.97 -9.58 -9.92
N GLU A 577 -21.42 -8.48 -9.31
CA GLU A 577 -20.51 -7.50 -8.70
C GLU A 577 -19.57 -8.19 -7.72
N TRP A 578 -18.40 -7.58 -7.54
CA TRP A 578 -17.48 -8.03 -6.53
C TRP A 578 -18.10 -7.86 -5.13
N ASN A 579 -17.91 -8.87 -4.30
CA ASN A 579 -18.32 -8.87 -2.91
C ASN A 579 -17.15 -9.37 -2.05
N HIS A 580 -16.63 -8.50 -1.20
CA HIS A 580 -15.48 -8.78 -0.34
C HIS A 580 -15.73 -9.88 0.73
N ASP A 581 -16.99 -10.21 1.03
CA ASP A 581 -17.36 -11.22 2.03
C ASP A 581 -17.29 -12.67 1.52
N VAL A 582 -17.21 -12.86 0.20
CA VAL A 582 -17.26 -14.19 -0.43
C VAL A 582 -16.11 -14.39 -1.41
N SER A 583 -15.86 -15.64 -1.79
CA SER A 583 -14.97 -15.96 -2.90
C SER A 583 -15.55 -15.47 -4.23
N LEU A 584 -14.69 -15.18 -5.21
CA LEU A 584 -15.09 -15.07 -6.61
C LEU A 584 -15.83 -16.33 -7.09
N ASP A 585 -16.67 -16.18 -8.11
CA ASP A 585 -17.52 -17.23 -8.71
C ASP A 585 -16.69 -18.23 -9.56
N TRP A 586 -15.68 -18.89 -8.97
CA TRP A 586 -14.75 -19.81 -9.67
C TRP A 586 -15.43 -20.98 -10.38
N HIS A 587 -16.62 -21.40 -9.93
CA HIS A 587 -17.42 -22.45 -10.56
C HIS A 587 -17.81 -22.13 -12.01
N LEU A 588 -17.75 -20.85 -12.44
CA LEU A 588 -17.98 -20.45 -13.82
C LEU A 588 -16.93 -21.02 -14.80
N LEU A 589 -15.80 -21.50 -14.27
CA LEU A 589 -14.70 -22.12 -15.02
C LEU A 589 -14.70 -23.66 -14.96
N ASP A 590 -15.67 -24.29 -14.30
CA ASP A 590 -15.74 -25.76 -14.19
C ASP A 590 -15.93 -26.42 -15.56
N ASP A 591 -16.63 -25.74 -16.48
CA ASP A 591 -16.73 -26.12 -17.88
C ASP A 591 -15.68 -25.37 -18.73
N THR A 592 -14.69 -26.12 -19.23
CA THR A 592 -13.60 -25.59 -20.06
C THR A 592 -14.07 -25.04 -21.40
N ASP A 593 -15.21 -25.48 -21.91
CA ASP A 593 -15.75 -25.03 -23.20
C ASP A 593 -16.72 -23.85 -23.03
N SER A 594 -17.02 -23.44 -21.80
CA SER A 594 -17.91 -22.31 -21.52
C SER A 594 -17.41 -20.96 -22.04
N MET A 595 -18.32 -20.00 -22.17
CA MET A 595 -17.99 -18.63 -22.58
C MET A 595 -17.07 -17.91 -21.58
N HIS A 596 -17.18 -18.23 -20.28
CA HIS A 596 -16.30 -17.71 -19.21
C HIS A 596 -14.86 -18.18 -19.41
N SER A 597 -14.67 -19.48 -19.62
CA SER A 597 -13.38 -20.08 -19.98
C SER A 597 -12.84 -19.51 -21.29
N GLY A 598 -13.71 -19.17 -22.24
CA GLY A 598 -13.36 -18.46 -23.48
C GLY A 598 -12.77 -17.06 -23.24
N VAL A 599 -13.38 -16.25 -22.37
CA VAL A 599 -12.83 -14.93 -22.00
C VAL A 599 -11.53 -15.06 -21.23
N GLN A 600 -11.44 -16.00 -20.29
CA GLN A 600 -10.20 -16.27 -19.56
C GLN A 600 -9.04 -16.62 -20.50
N ARG A 601 -9.28 -17.51 -21.46
CA ARG A 601 -8.30 -17.84 -22.51
C ARG A 601 -7.93 -16.60 -23.32
N LEU A 602 -8.90 -15.77 -23.71
CA LEU A 602 -8.61 -14.54 -24.44
C LEU A 602 -7.69 -13.62 -23.64
N VAL A 603 -7.98 -13.35 -22.36
CA VAL A 603 -7.15 -12.47 -21.54
C VAL A 603 -5.73 -13.02 -21.39
N ARG A 604 -5.59 -14.34 -21.22
CA ARG A 604 -4.28 -15.00 -21.22
C ARG A 604 -3.53 -14.79 -22.54
N ASP A 605 -4.19 -15.02 -23.66
CA ASP A 605 -3.57 -14.91 -24.98
C ASP A 605 -3.29 -13.43 -25.35
N LEU A 606 -4.11 -12.49 -24.89
CA LEU A 606 -3.87 -11.05 -24.98
C LEU A 606 -2.61 -10.66 -24.20
N ASN A 607 -2.43 -11.17 -22.98
CA ASN A 607 -1.22 -10.95 -22.19
C ASN A 607 0.03 -11.53 -22.87
N GLN A 608 -0.07 -12.73 -23.45
CA GLN A 608 1.03 -13.32 -24.22
C GLN A 608 1.36 -12.49 -25.46
N CYS A 609 0.34 -12.10 -26.24
CA CYS A 609 0.48 -11.25 -27.42
C CYS A 609 1.16 -9.91 -27.07
N TYR A 610 0.70 -9.26 -25.99
CA TYR A 610 1.25 -8.02 -25.47
C TYR A 610 2.75 -8.13 -25.15
N ARG A 611 3.16 -9.21 -24.49
CA ARG A 611 4.58 -9.42 -24.14
C ARG A 611 5.45 -9.76 -25.34
N GLN A 612 4.91 -10.45 -26.34
CA GLN A 612 5.64 -10.89 -27.53
C GLN A 612 5.84 -9.78 -28.59
N HIS A 613 5.00 -8.74 -28.57
CA HIS A 613 5.00 -7.72 -29.61
C HIS A 613 5.26 -6.33 -29.01
N SER A 614 6.50 -5.87 -29.10
CA SER A 614 6.97 -4.54 -28.67
C SER A 614 6.14 -3.35 -29.17
N PRO A 615 5.53 -3.34 -30.37
CA PRO A 615 4.68 -2.23 -30.79
C PRO A 615 3.55 -1.91 -29.81
N LEU A 616 3.09 -2.90 -29.04
CA LEU A 616 2.00 -2.72 -28.09
C LEU A 616 2.39 -1.97 -26.81
N TYR A 617 3.68 -1.88 -26.47
CA TYR A 617 4.13 -1.32 -25.18
C TYR A 617 5.35 -0.39 -25.21
N ASP A 618 6.24 -0.52 -26.20
CA ASP A 618 7.55 0.16 -26.22
C ASP A 618 7.41 1.69 -26.24
N LEU A 619 6.49 2.19 -27.06
CA LEU A 619 6.29 3.61 -27.32
C LEU A 619 4.94 4.14 -26.81
N ASP A 620 4.34 3.53 -25.78
CA ASP A 620 3.05 3.97 -25.19
C ASP A 620 3.01 5.47 -24.84
N TYR A 621 4.16 6.02 -24.44
CA TYR A 621 4.32 7.40 -23.96
C TYR A 621 4.77 8.39 -25.05
N ARG A 622 4.78 7.97 -26.33
CA ARG A 622 5.23 8.82 -27.44
C ARG A 622 4.26 8.85 -28.61
N TYR A 623 4.13 10.01 -29.23
CA TYR A 623 3.26 10.24 -30.39
C TYR A 623 3.59 9.35 -31.60
N ASP A 624 4.84 8.94 -31.78
CA ASP A 624 5.28 8.10 -32.91
C ASP A 624 4.90 6.61 -32.76
N GLY A 625 4.50 6.19 -31.55
CA GLY A 625 4.06 4.83 -31.25
C GLY A 625 2.63 4.47 -31.68
N PHE A 626 1.85 5.44 -32.16
CA PHE A 626 0.43 5.27 -32.51
C PHE A 626 0.03 6.12 -33.71
N GLU A 627 -0.88 5.59 -34.53
CA GLU A 627 -1.49 6.34 -35.63
C GLU A 627 -2.91 5.85 -35.92
N TRP A 628 -3.89 6.75 -35.99
CA TRP A 628 -5.23 6.39 -36.47
C TRP A 628 -5.20 6.06 -37.96
N LEU A 629 -5.75 4.90 -38.33
CA LEU A 629 -6.01 4.53 -39.73
C LEU A 629 -7.47 4.79 -40.10
N VAL A 630 -8.38 4.51 -39.16
CA VAL A 630 -9.82 4.80 -39.23
C VAL A 630 -10.27 5.25 -37.84
N ALA A 631 -10.71 6.51 -37.74
CA ALA A 631 -11.21 7.12 -36.50
C ALA A 631 -12.56 7.83 -36.67
N ASP A 632 -13.09 7.84 -37.89
CA ASP A 632 -14.26 8.61 -38.33
C ASP A 632 -15.40 7.74 -38.89
N ASP A 633 -15.26 6.41 -38.88
CA ASP A 633 -16.32 5.47 -39.30
C ASP A 633 -17.35 5.24 -38.19
N ALA A 634 -17.98 6.34 -37.77
CA ALA A 634 -19.02 6.34 -36.76
C ALA A 634 -20.22 5.49 -37.16
N GLU A 635 -20.64 5.54 -38.43
CA GLU A 635 -21.81 4.80 -38.93
C GLU A 635 -21.67 3.29 -38.76
N ASN A 636 -20.46 2.73 -38.93
CA ASN A 636 -20.22 1.31 -38.68
C ASN A 636 -19.64 1.02 -37.29
N SER A 637 -19.27 2.05 -36.53
CA SER A 637 -18.57 1.95 -35.24
C SER A 637 -17.32 1.08 -35.33
N VAL A 638 -16.54 1.32 -36.40
CA VAL A 638 -15.25 0.66 -36.65
C VAL A 638 -14.12 1.61 -36.29
N PHE A 639 -13.12 1.08 -35.60
CA PHE A 639 -11.89 1.79 -35.27
C PHE A 639 -10.72 0.97 -35.80
N ALA A 640 -9.76 1.63 -36.43
CA ALA A 640 -8.51 0.99 -36.83
C ALA A 640 -7.35 1.92 -36.52
N PHE A 641 -6.31 1.39 -35.89
CA PHE A 641 -5.10 2.13 -35.60
C PHE A 641 -3.87 1.25 -35.72
N LEU A 642 -2.75 1.89 -35.93
CA LEU A 642 -1.44 1.31 -36.03
C LEU A 642 -0.65 1.58 -34.75
N ARG A 643 0.09 0.58 -34.29
CA ARG A 643 1.05 0.63 -33.20
C ARG A 643 2.45 0.39 -33.76
N ARG A 644 3.45 1.09 -33.23
CA ARG A 644 4.86 0.98 -33.64
C ARG A 644 5.79 0.84 -32.45
N ASP A 645 6.90 0.16 -32.65
CA ASP A 645 8.04 0.17 -31.72
C ASP A 645 9.22 1.00 -32.26
N SER A 646 10.24 1.16 -31.43
CA SER A 646 11.49 1.87 -31.77
C SER A 646 12.33 1.18 -32.85
N HIS A 647 12.01 -0.07 -33.20
CA HIS A 647 12.69 -0.85 -34.24
C HIS A 647 11.96 -0.81 -35.59
N GLY A 648 10.80 -0.14 -35.67
CA GLY A 648 10.01 -0.03 -36.89
C GLY A 648 9.10 -1.25 -37.15
N ASN A 649 8.91 -2.13 -36.17
CA ASN A 649 7.88 -3.16 -36.25
C ASN A 649 6.50 -2.51 -36.09
N GLU A 650 5.51 -3.12 -36.74
CA GLU A 650 4.18 -2.53 -36.92
C GLU A 650 3.09 -3.54 -36.58
N MET A 651 2.07 -3.08 -35.86
CA MET A 651 0.87 -3.86 -35.58
C MET A 651 -0.39 -3.02 -35.81
N ILE A 652 -1.35 -3.54 -36.56
CA ILE A 652 -2.65 -2.90 -36.76
C ILE A 652 -3.66 -3.56 -35.82
N VAL A 653 -4.45 -2.74 -35.14
CA VAL A 653 -5.59 -3.18 -34.33
C VAL A 653 -6.86 -2.65 -34.99
N VAL A 654 -7.82 -3.54 -35.27
CA VAL A 654 -9.11 -3.19 -35.86
C VAL A 654 -10.24 -3.70 -34.99
N SER A 655 -11.12 -2.81 -34.55
CA SER A 655 -12.28 -3.13 -33.71
C SER A 655 -13.58 -2.82 -34.44
N ASN A 656 -14.52 -3.77 -34.48
CA ASN A 656 -15.90 -3.57 -34.89
C ASN A 656 -16.80 -3.70 -33.67
N PHE A 657 -17.40 -2.59 -33.23
CA PHE A 657 -18.28 -2.57 -32.08
C PHE A 657 -19.77 -2.67 -32.45
N THR A 658 -20.09 -3.36 -33.54
CA THR A 658 -21.47 -3.73 -33.89
C THR A 658 -21.60 -5.22 -34.19
N PRO A 659 -22.79 -5.83 -34.00
CA PRO A 659 -23.02 -7.24 -34.33
C PRO A 659 -23.08 -7.50 -35.83
N VAL A 660 -22.97 -6.48 -36.67
CA VAL A 660 -22.94 -6.61 -38.13
C VAL A 660 -21.49 -6.84 -38.57
N PRO A 661 -21.14 -7.99 -39.18
CA PRO A 661 -19.79 -8.23 -39.68
C PRO A 661 -19.49 -7.33 -40.87
N ARG A 662 -18.21 -6.96 -41.03
CA ARG A 662 -17.74 -6.11 -42.14
C ARG A 662 -16.96 -6.96 -43.13
N LEU A 663 -17.63 -7.42 -44.17
CA LEU A 663 -17.03 -8.21 -45.25
C LEU A 663 -16.41 -7.27 -46.29
N GLY A 664 -15.18 -7.57 -46.73
CA GLY A 664 -14.48 -6.74 -47.71
C GLY A 664 -14.26 -5.30 -47.23
N TYR A 665 -14.05 -5.11 -45.93
CA TYR A 665 -13.79 -3.81 -45.33
C TYR A 665 -12.35 -3.39 -45.64
N ARG A 666 -12.18 -2.25 -46.32
CA ARG A 666 -10.87 -1.82 -46.82
C ARG A 666 -10.27 -0.76 -45.92
N ILE A 667 -9.05 -0.98 -45.44
CA ILE A 667 -8.29 0.01 -44.64
C ILE A 667 -7.02 0.43 -45.38
N GLY A 668 -6.75 1.74 -45.43
CA GLY A 668 -5.47 2.25 -45.95
C GLY A 668 -4.34 1.94 -44.97
N ILE A 669 -3.16 1.55 -45.47
CA ILE A 669 -2.00 1.26 -44.63
C ILE A 669 -0.77 2.05 -45.11
N PRO A 670 0.13 2.47 -44.19
CA PRO A 670 1.32 3.24 -44.57
C PRO A 670 2.39 2.36 -45.22
N THR A 671 2.54 1.11 -44.78
CA THR A 671 3.59 0.21 -45.24
C THR A 671 2.99 -0.99 -45.96
N PRO A 672 3.30 -1.21 -47.27
CA PRO A 672 2.87 -2.41 -47.96
C PRO A 672 3.60 -3.65 -47.40
N GLY A 673 2.98 -4.81 -47.57
CA GLY A 673 3.58 -6.07 -47.16
C GLY A 673 2.55 -7.11 -46.77
N ARG A 674 3.06 -8.12 -46.07
CA ARG A 674 2.30 -9.25 -45.56
C ARG A 674 1.98 -9.04 -44.09
N TRP A 675 0.73 -9.29 -43.73
CA TRP A 675 0.18 -9.05 -42.41
C TRP A 675 -0.45 -10.33 -41.88
N ARG A 676 0.01 -10.76 -40.71
CA ARG A 676 -0.50 -11.97 -40.06
C ARG A 676 -1.56 -11.61 -39.03
N GLU A 677 -2.72 -12.26 -39.09
CA GLU A 677 -3.72 -12.17 -38.02
C GLU A 677 -3.22 -12.95 -36.80
N VAL A 678 -2.64 -12.23 -35.83
CA VAL A 678 -2.04 -12.83 -34.62
C VAL A 678 -3.03 -13.00 -33.49
N LEU A 679 -4.13 -12.24 -33.50
CA LEU A 679 -5.22 -12.37 -32.54
C LEU A 679 -6.55 -11.98 -33.18
N ASN A 680 -7.59 -12.73 -32.85
CA ASN A 680 -8.96 -12.46 -33.27
C ASN A 680 -9.91 -12.84 -32.14
N THR A 681 -10.56 -11.84 -31.54
CA THR A 681 -11.44 -12.05 -30.37
C THR A 681 -12.74 -12.78 -30.70
N ASP A 682 -13.04 -13.00 -31.99
CA ASP A 682 -14.17 -13.80 -32.46
C ASP A 682 -13.79 -15.27 -32.76
N SER A 683 -12.55 -15.67 -32.50
CA SER A 683 -12.13 -17.06 -32.66
C SER A 683 -13.01 -18.03 -31.86
N GLN A 684 -13.24 -19.23 -32.42
CA GLN A 684 -13.96 -20.30 -31.73
C GLN A 684 -13.30 -20.71 -30.40
N TYR A 685 -11.98 -20.54 -30.26
CA TYR A 685 -11.27 -20.81 -29.00
C TYR A 685 -11.73 -19.91 -27.84
N TYR A 686 -12.31 -18.75 -28.17
CA TYR A 686 -12.88 -17.80 -27.22
C TYR A 686 -14.41 -17.81 -27.24
N ASN A 687 -15.04 -18.82 -27.84
CA ASN A 687 -16.49 -18.92 -28.03
C ASN A 687 -17.06 -17.78 -28.91
N GLY A 688 -16.31 -17.33 -29.91
CA GLY A 688 -16.83 -16.47 -30.98
C GLY A 688 -17.38 -17.25 -32.18
N SER A 689 -17.82 -16.52 -33.21
CA SER A 689 -18.42 -17.08 -34.44
C SER A 689 -17.39 -17.63 -35.43
N ASN A 690 -16.10 -17.42 -35.14
CA ASN A 690 -14.94 -17.86 -35.91
C ASN A 690 -14.82 -17.21 -37.30
N MET A 691 -15.41 -16.02 -37.48
CA MET A 691 -15.15 -15.19 -38.66
C MET A 691 -13.76 -14.57 -38.56
N GLY A 692 -13.07 -14.39 -39.68
CA GLY A 692 -11.72 -13.83 -39.70
C GLY A 692 -11.09 -13.85 -41.09
N ASN A 693 -9.77 -13.70 -41.15
CA ASN A 693 -9.04 -13.50 -42.40
C ASN A 693 -8.17 -14.71 -42.82
N SER A 694 -8.49 -15.90 -42.33
CA SER A 694 -7.73 -17.14 -42.63
C SER A 694 -6.22 -17.07 -42.30
N GLY A 695 -5.84 -16.19 -41.36
CA GLY A 695 -4.50 -16.12 -40.76
C GLY A 695 -3.51 -15.17 -41.44
N GLU A 696 -3.67 -14.83 -42.72
CA GLU A 696 -2.73 -14.01 -43.48
C GLU A 696 -3.45 -13.08 -44.46
N LEU A 697 -2.94 -11.85 -44.59
CA LEU A 697 -3.42 -10.81 -45.48
C LEU A 697 -2.26 -10.19 -46.25
N HIS A 698 -2.51 -9.81 -47.50
CA HIS A 698 -1.54 -9.13 -48.36
C HIS A 698 -2.06 -7.75 -48.71
N SER A 699 -1.19 -6.74 -48.61
CA SER A 699 -1.55 -5.39 -49.05
C SER A 699 -1.73 -5.33 -50.57
N GLU A 700 -2.77 -4.66 -51.03
CA GLU A 700 -3.02 -4.37 -52.43
C GLU A 700 -2.61 -2.93 -52.75
N GLN A 701 -2.13 -2.65 -53.96
CA GLN A 701 -1.90 -1.30 -54.45
C GLN A 701 -3.22 -0.65 -54.87
N VAL A 702 -4.14 -0.52 -53.93
CA VAL A 702 -5.46 0.09 -54.09
C VAL A 702 -5.57 1.23 -53.08
N PRO A 703 -5.65 2.50 -53.53
CA PRO A 703 -5.71 3.62 -52.62
C PRO A 703 -6.93 3.61 -51.71
N SER A 704 -6.73 3.93 -50.43
CA SER A 704 -7.78 4.03 -49.42
C SER A 704 -7.28 4.87 -48.24
N HIS A 705 -8.17 5.62 -47.56
CA HIS A 705 -7.82 6.42 -46.38
C HIS A 705 -6.55 7.29 -46.58
N HIS A 706 -6.43 7.92 -47.75
CA HIS A 706 -5.27 8.74 -48.15
C HIS A 706 -3.92 8.01 -48.18
N ARG A 707 -3.93 6.68 -48.34
CA ARG A 707 -2.75 5.82 -48.52
C ARG A 707 -2.77 5.15 -49.90
N GLU A 708 -1.60 4.84 -50.43
CA GLU A 708 -1.45 4.20 -51.75
C GLU A 708 -1.79 2.70 -51.72
N HIS A 709 -1.58 2.05 -50.58
CA HIS A 709 -1.85 0.65 -50.35
C HIS A 709 -2.96 0.44 -49.31
N SER A 710 -3.66 -0.68 -49.40
CA SER A 710 -4.71 -1.04 -48.46
C SER A 710 -4.79 -2.55 -48.21
N LEU A 711 -5.43 -2.93 -47.10
CA LEU A 711 -5.84 -4.31 -46.81
C LEU A 711 -7.34 -4.45 -47.02
N LEU A 712 -7.76 -5.57 -47.59
CA LEU A 712 -9.17 -5.97 -47.69
C LEU A 712 -9.46 -7.02 -46.62
N LEU A 713 -10.28 -6.66 -45.63
CA LEU A 713 -10.49 -7.43 -44.41
C LEU A 713 -11.90 -7.98 -44.31
N THR A 714 -12.04 -9.10 -43.63
CA THR A 714 -13.24 -9.45 -42.88
C THR A 714 -13.04 -9.01 -41.44
N VAL A 715 -13.81 -8.01 -40.99
CA VAL A 715 -13.84 -7.62 -39.57
C VAL A 715 -15.04 -8.32 -38.91
N PRO A 716 -14.82 -9.25 -37.97
CA PRO A 716 -15.89 -10.04 -37.37
C PRO A 716 -16.89 -9.18 -36.58
N PRO A 717 -18.09 -9.71 -36.25
CA PRO A 717 -19.09 -8.97 -35.49
C PRO A 717 -18.67 -8.88 -34.01
N LEU A 718 -18.78 -7.68 -33.41
CA LEU A 718 -18.40 -7.44 -32.00
C LEU A 718 -17.03 -8.04 -31.67
N ALA A 719 -16.01 -7.61 -32.40
CA ALA A 719 -14.68 -8.20 -32.30
C ALA A 719 -13.56 -7.20 -32.53
N THR A 720 -12.38 -7.55 -32.03
CA THR A 720 -11.13 -6.88 -32.30
C THR A 720 -10.14 -7.90 -32.90
N ILE A 721 -9.45 -7.50 -33.97
CA ILE A 721 -8.39 -8.29 -34.62
C ILE A 721 -7.06 -7.54 -34.57
N PHE A 722 -5.96 -8.27 -34.39
CA PHE A 722 -4.60 -7.74 -34.39
C PHE A 722 -3.85 -8.33 -35.58
N LEU A 723 -3.25 -7.45 -36.38
CA LEU A 723 -2.46 -7.81 -37.55
C LEU A 723 -1.01 -7.38 -37.32
N ALA A 724 -0.07 -8.33 -37.27
CA ALA A 724 1.35 -8.04 -37.19
C ALA A 724 1.97 -8.01 -38.58
N ARG A 725 2.79 -6.99 -38.89
CA ARG A 725 3.54 -6.96 -40.14
C ARG A 725 4.63 -8.03 -40.10
N GLU A 726 4.72 -8.85 -41.14
CA GLU A 726 5.84 -9.77 -41.30
C GLU A 726 7.02 -9.04 -41.98
N ALA A 727 8.23 -9.39 -41.53
CA ALA A 727 9.48 -8.77 -42.00
C ALA A 727 9.80 -9.09 -43.46
#